data_AF-A0A956GKN8-F1
#
_entry.id   AF-A0A956GKN8-F1
#
_cell.length_a   1.000
_cell.length_b   1.000
_cell.length_c   1.000
_cell.angle_alpha   90.00
_cell.angle_beta   90.00
_cell.angle_gamma   90.00
#
_symmetry.space_group_name_H-M   'P 1'
#
loop_
_entity.id
_entity.type
_entity.pdbx_description
1 polymer ?
#
loop_
_entity_poly.entity_id
_entity_poly.type
_entity_poly.pdbx_seq_one_letter_code
_entity_poly.pdbx_strand_id
1 'polypeptide(L)'
;MTPTQPRSRARRVALVAAAATLLVAACAPGDDDDVSRAVESQLTAAQKAPRYAVIRDAARARGIEHAFLLAGIANTETGLAQCWSEATWACQGPGSPDCGGGPVIAGAADGPCSAQQGGLGMFQFDAGTYGDTLGRYGSDVLTVDGQVAHAIDYVVNMVKISVYTTNAETDAKARAWINAFDVGDPTLRDQWIKTVLRYYNGCQPGWSCWEPRYQTYSDGLRAAIDEPGGLGFWAGAGGTRCGASPATVGEIDAKYRALGGCGSVLGAPITEERGTPDGVGRYSVFERGSIYWTPTTGAFEVHGQIRDTWRDVGWEAGVLGYPISDETPTPDGVGRYNVFERGSIYWSGATGAFEVHGLIRDAWAARGWEAGDLGYPVSNEYEVAGGRRSDFQGGSITWHADTGATTVQLGGDPPVTWKVLPIQYQVQDTGYWCGPAATRIALSARISPPSQATLASQLGTTVNGTDWIGQVTGVLDDRLGAVRYRTIEMPSDPPTQAQRDRLWADLVLSIDNGYPVVANIVAPPGNHPPGYPNETIYHYFTLIGYDAATRGVYVADPANFGGHQQYWLTFDQVATLIPPKGYAAYACPTGLTTGAIDAKYRALGGCGSVVGGAVTTELTTPDGVGRYNVFERGSIYWSAATGAHEVHGRIRDAWRDRGWEAGALGYPISDEYAVAGGRRGDFEGGSLVWTAATDQISEVP
;
A
#
# COMPACT_ATOMS: atom_id res chain seq x y z
N MET A 1 -39.64 71.44 36.06
CA MET A 1 -39.29 71.20 37.47
C MET A 1 -38.64 69.81 37.58
N THR A 2 -37.31 69.77 37.65
CA THR A 2 -36.57 68.82 38.52
C THR A 2 -37.00 69.05 40.00
N PRO A 3 -36.82 68.12 40.97
CA PRO A 3 -35.59 67.35 41.27
C PRO A 3 -35.85 65.87 41.67
N THR A 4 -34.93 64.96 42.06
CA THR A 4 -33.45 64.78 41.96
C THR A 4 -33.10 63.31 42.29
N GLN A 5 -31.95 62.80 41.82
CA GLN A 5 -31.19 61.78 42.58
C GLN A 5 -30.34 62.46 43.68
N PRO A 6 -30.10 61.77 44.81
CA PRO A 6 -28.71 61.43 45.19
C PRO A 6 -28.59 59.97 45.67
N ARG A 7 -27.55 59.19 45.34
CA ARG A 7 -26.14 59.26 45.80
C ARG A 7 -25.94 59.23 47.32
N SER A 8 -25.46 58.10 47.88
CA SER A 8 -24.14 58.05 48.56
C SER A 8 -23.70 56.62 48.93
N ARG A 9 -22.39 56.44 49.15
CA ARG A 9 -21.66 55.15 49.33
C ARG A 9 -21.49 54.73 50.80
N ALA A 10 -21.02 53.48 50.97
CA ALA A 10 -20.23 52.94 52.10
C ALA A 10 -21.01 52.59 53.39
N ARG A 11 -20.68 51.52 54.15
CA ARG A 11 -19.49 50.62 54.17
C ARG A 11 -19.87 49.28 54.86
N ARG A 12 -19.27 48.14 54.43
CA ARG A 12 -18.77 46.93 55.18
C ARG A 12 -19.53 46.47 56.46
N VAL A 13 -19.77 45.18 56.76
CA VAL A 13 -19.09 43.91 56.38
C VAL A 13 -19.91 42.68 56.84
N ALA A 14 -19.70 41.47 56.26
CA ALA A 14 -20.07 40.12 56.76
C ALA A 14 -21.57 39.75 56.95
N LEU A 15 -22.06 38.49 56.84
CA LEU A 15 -21.60 37.24 56.19
C LEU A 15 -22.80 36.23 56.17
N VAL A 16 -22.70 35.12 55.43
CA VAL A 16 -23.54 33.88 55.47
C VAL A 16 -24.87 33.85 54.66
N ALA A 17 -25.16 32.67 54.10
CA ALA A 17 -26.29 32.26 53.25
C ALA A 17 -27.55 31.86 54.10
N ALA A 18 -28.68 31.32 53.61
CA ALA A 18 -29.01 30.65 52.34
C ALA A 18 -30.55 30.58 52.08
N ALA A 19 -30.93 29.89 51.00
CA ALA A 19 -32.18 29.15 50.77
C ALA A 19 -33.49 29.88 50.35
N ALA A 20 -33.67 29.91 49.03
CA ALA A 20 -34.85 29.57 48.21
C ALA A 20 -36.22 29.21 48.86
N THR A 21 -37.29 29.53 48.12
CA THR A 21 -38.50 28.69 48.05
C THR A 21 -39.09 28.72 46.64
N LEU A 22 -39.42 27.54 46.08
CA LEU A 22 -40.11 27.38 44.80
C LEU A 22 -41.60 27.69 44.92
N LEU A 23 -42.26 27.89 43.77
CA LEU A 23 -43.68 27.57 43.58
C LEU A 23 -43.79 26.47 42.50
N VAL A 24 -44.57 25.44 42.79
CA VAL A 24 -44.76 24.22 41.97
C VAL A 24 -46.24 24.04 41.67
N ALA A 25 -46.57 23.69 40.43
CA ALA A 25 -47.77 22.94 40.05
C ALA A 25 -47.62 22.43 38.60
N ALA A 26 -48.01 21.21 38.22
CA ALA A 26 -48.28 20.00 38.98
C ALA A 26 -48.25 18.79 38.00
N CYS A 27 -47.85 17.59 38.45
CA CYS A 27 -48.01 16.37 37.67
C CYS A 27 -49.43 15.80 37.83
N ALA A 28 -49.93 15.09 36.81
CA ALA A 28 -51.05 14.17 36.92
C ALA A 28 -50.56 12.72 36.70
N PRO A 29 -51.08 11.72 37.41
CA PRO A 29 -50.75 10.32 37.18
C PRO A 29 -51.69 9.70 36.12
N GLY A 30 -51.11 9.08 35.11
CA GLY A 30 -51.80 8.26 34.12
C GLY A 30 -50.80 7.28 33.53
N ASP A 31 -51.21 6.02 33.37
CA ASP A 31 -50.38 4.96 32.83
C ASP A 31 -50.02 5.23 31.36
N ASP A 32 -48.76 4.98 30.98
CA ASP A 32 -48.40 4.33 29.73
C ASP A 32 -46.93 3.87 29.80
N ASP A 33 -46.65 2.68 29.24
CA ASP A 33 -45.32 2.09 29.20
C ASP A 33 -44.39 2.84 28.22
N ASP A 34 -43.24 3.33 28.69
CA ASP A 34 -42.08 3.50 27.80
C ASP A 34 -40.77 3.07 28.48
N VAL A 35 -40.53 1.75 28.43
CA VAL A 35 -39.24 1.15 28.76
C VAL A 35 -38.28 1.43 27.61
N SER A 36 -37.54 2.52 27.74
CA SER A 36 -36.26 2.78 27.05
C SER A 36 -36.18 2.25 25.61
N ARG A 37 -36.98 2.81 24.69
CA ARG A 37 -36.63 2.71 23.28
C ARG A 37 -35.29 3.41 23.05
N ALA A 38 -34.32 2.68 22.51
CA ALA A 38 -33.06 3.28 22.09
C ALA A 38 -33.36 4.36 21.03
N VAL A 39 -32.66 5.49 21.14
CA VAL A 39 -32.77 6.62 20.21
C VAL A 39 -32.11 6.20 18.89
N GLU A 40 -32.90 5.59 18.00
CA GLU A 40 -32.41 5.09 16.71
C GLU A 40 -32.23 6.23 15.70
N SER A 41 -31.05 6.84 15.75
CA SER A 41 -30.49 7.63 14.64
C SER A 41 -30.13 6.71 13.47
N GLN A 42 -30.48 7.11 12.24
CA GLN A 42 -30.10 6.37 11.02
C GLN A 42 -28.66 6.67 10.57
N LEU A 43 -27.88 7.44 11.35
CA LEU A 43 -26.51 7.80 11.01
C LEU A 43 -25.53 6.65 11.26
N THR A 44 -24.83 6.26 10.20
CA THR A 44 -23.65 5.38 10.30
C THR A 44 -22.49 6.08 11.02
N ALA A 45 -21.54 5.30 11.56
CA ALA A 45 -20.32 5.83 12.19
C ALA A 45 -19.55 6.82 11.28
N ALA A 46 -19.50 6.56 9.96
CA ALA A 46 -18.89 7.47 8.98
C ALA A 46 -19.63 8.81 8.84
N GLN A 47 -20.95 8.84 9.03
CA GLN A 47 -21.75 10.08 9.03
C GLN A 47 -21.70 10.82 10.37
N LYS A 48 -21.45 10.11 11.48
CA LYS A 48 -21.26 10.68 12.81
C LYS A 48 -19.87 11.29 13.02
N ALA A 49 -18.81 10.68 12.47
CA ALA A 49 -17.43 11.16 12.54
C ALA A 49 -17.25 12.68 12.26
N PRO A 50 -17.82 13.28 11.19
CA PRO A 50 -17.72 14.72 10.97
C PRO A 50 -18.43 15.57 12.05
N ARG A 51 -19.48 15.05 12.72
CA ARG A 51 -20.18 15.77 13.82
C ARG A 51 -19.39 15.72 15.11
N TYR A 52 -18.78 14.57 15.42
CA TYR A 52 -17.79 14.47 16.49
C TYR A 52 -16.63 15.45 16.28
N ALA A 53 -16.20 15.67 15.03
CA ALA A 53 -15.15 16.64 14.71
C ALA A 53 -15.58 18.10 14.97
N VAL A 54 -16.79 18.50 14.56
CA VAL A 54 -17.33 19.84 14.89
C VAL A 54 -17.41 20.06 16.40
N ILE A 55 -17.93 19.07 17.16
CA ILE A 55 -18.00 19.13 18.63
C ILE A 55 -16.60 19.31 19.23
N ARG A 56 -15.62 18.51 18.78
CA ARG A 56 -14.21 18.59 19.23
C ARG A 56 -13.61 19.97 18.95
N ASP A 57 -13.72 20.44 17.73
CA ASP A 57 -12.98 21.62 17.27
C ASP A 57 -13.58 22.91 17.84
N ALA A 58 -14.91 23.00 17.94
CA ALA A 58 -15.59 24.11 18.62
C ALA A 58 -15.34 24.13 20.13
N ALA A 59 -15.34 22.98 20.81
CA ALA A 59 -15.00 22.88 22.22
C ALA A 59 -13.54 23.30 22.48
N ARG A 60 -12.60 22.85 21.64
CA ARG A 60 -11.18 23.22 21.70
C ARG A 60 -10.96 24.72 21.49
N ALA A 61 -11.68 25.33 20.54
CA ALA A 61 -11.65 26.79 20.35
C ALA A 61 -12.13 27.58 21.60
N ARG A 62 -12.85 26.92 22.52
CA ARG A 62 -13.30 27.47 23.82
C ARG A 62 -12.54 26.89 25.03
N GLY A 63 -11.35 26.34 24.80
CA GLY A 63 -10.45 25.83 25.83
C GLY A 63 -10.90 24.53 26.50
N ILE A 64 -11.69 23.70 25.81
CA ILE A 64 -12.12 22.38 26.28
C ILE A 64 -11.45 21.28 25.44
N GLU A 65 -10.68 20.42 26.11
CA GLU A 65 -9.91 19.34 25.47
C GLU A 65 -10.66 17.99 25.51
N HIS A 66 -11.56 17.80 26.48
CA HIS A 66 -12.33 16.58 26.68
C HIS A 66 -13.77 16.70 26.14
N ALA A 67 -13.86 17.06 24.87
CA ALA A 67 -15.11 17.34 24.18
C ALA A 67 -16.01 16.09 23.99
N PHE A 68 -15.49 14.89 24.23
CA PHE A 68 -16.26 13.64 24.27
C PHE A 68 -17.39 13.68 25.31
N LEU A 69 -17.25 14.49 26.39
CA LEU A 69 -18.30 14.68 27.38
C LEU A 69 -19.55 15.35 26.75
N LEU A 70 -19.35 16.35 25.90
CA LEU A 70 -20.44 17.02 25.17
C LEU A 70 -21.01 16.08 24.09
N ALA A 71 -20.13 15.38 23.38
CA ALA A 71 -20.53 14.42 22.36
C ALA A 71 -21.35 13.25 22.92
N GLY A 72 -21.06 12.81 24.15
CA GLY A 72 -21.84 11.81 24.87
C GLY A 72 -23.29 12.23 25.10
N ILE A 73 -23.53 13.53 25.36
CA ILE A 73 -24.89 14.08 25.48
C ILE A 73 -25.60 13.98 24.12
N ALA A 74 -25.07 14.60 23.06
CA ALA A 74 -25.73 14.60 21.74
C ALA A 74 -25.91 13.19 21.13
N ASN A 75 -24.98 12.26 21.41
CA ASN A 75 -25.14 10.85 21.03
C ASN A 75 -26.24 10.15 21.85
N THR A 76 -26.48 10.55 23.10
CA THR A 76 -27.59 10.03 23.91
C THR A 76 -28.95 10.60 23.48
N GLU A 77 -29.03 11.93 23.30
CA GLU A 77 -30.31 12.61 23.00
C GLU A 77 -30.86 12.26 21.61
N THR A 78 -29.99 12.13 20.60
CA THR A 78 -30.39 12.03 19.20
C THR A 78 -29.55 11.05 18.37
N GLY A 79 -28.58 10.35 18.96
CA GLY A 79 -27.57 9.62 18.17
C GLY A 79 -26.82 10.54 17.19
N LEU A 80 -26.55 11.78 17.60
CA LEU A 80 -26.02 12.91 16.81
C LEU A 80 -26.92 13.41 15.67
N ALA A 81 -28.17 12.96 15.55
CA ALA A 81 -29.07 13.44 14.51
C ALA A 81 -29.46 14.92 14.72
N GLN A 82 -29.41 15.71 13.66
CA GLN A 82 -29.77 17.15 13.66
C GLN A 82 -31.03 17.36 12.84
N CYS A 83 -31.11 16.68 11.69
CA CYS A 83 -32.15 16.85 10.70
C CYS A 83 -33.21 15.78 10.85
N TRP A 84 -34.48 16.13 10.70
CA TRP A 84 -35.58 15.19 10.86
C TRP A 84 -35.47 13.97 9.92
N SER A 85 -34.87 14.15 8.74
CA SER A 85 -34.54 13.08 7.78
C SER A 85 -33.59 11.98 8.32
N GLU A 86 -32.92 12.23 9.44
CA GLU A 86 -31.93 11.32 10.06
C GLU A 86 -32.54 10.53 11.24
N ALA A 87 -33.67 11.01 11.77
CA ALA A 87 -34.41 10.42 12.89
C ALA A 87 -35.92 10.71 12.70
N THR A 88 -36.50 10.12 11.66
CA THR A 88 -37.86 10.43 11.18
C THR A 88 -39.00 10.06 12.15
N TRP A 89 -38.69 9.41 13.26
CA TRP A 89 -39.60 9.11 14.36
C TRP A 89 -39.87 10.32 15.29
N ALA A 90 -39.01 11.36 15.26
CA ALA A 90 -39.18 12.57 16.05
C ALA A 90 -40.11 13.60 15.37
N CYS A 91 -40.48 14.68 16.06
CA CYS A 91 -41.27 15.75 15.46
C CYS A 91 -40.44 16.60 14.48
N GLN A 92 -41.12 17.24 13.53
CA GLN A 92 -40.50 18.21 12.62
C GLN A 92 -40.42 19.60 13.28
N GLY A 93 -39.20 20.10 13.47
CA GLY A 93 -38.92 21.46 13.92
C GLY A 93 -38.83 22.48 12.78
N PRO A 94 -38.33 23.69 13.08
CA PRO A 94 -38.06 24.73 12.07
C PRO A 94 -37.01 24.30 11.02
N GLY A 95 -37.04 24.92 9.85
CA GLY A 95 -36.09 24.64 8.77
C GLY A 95 -34.66 25.08 9.09
N SER A 96 -33.65 24.28 8.70
CA SER A 96 -32.22 24.60 8.85
C SER A 96 -31.44 24.50 7.54
N PRO A 97 -30.49 25.41 7.26
CA PRO A 97 -29.57 25.31 6.13
C PRO A 97 -28.81 23.97 6.10
N ASP A 98 -28.39 23.45 7.26
CA ASP A 98 -27.61 22.21 7.37
C ASP A 98 -28.44 20.97 7.01
N CYS A 99 -29.76 21.10 7.02
CA CYS A 99 -30.73 20.11 6.59
C CYS A 99 -31.21 20.34 5.15
N GLY A 100 -30.45 21.08 4.34
CA GLY A 100 -30.82 21.45 2.97
C GLY A 100 -32.03 22.39 2.88
N GLY A 101 -32.31 23.13 3.95
CA GLY A 101 -33.55 23.90 4.13
C GLY A 101 -34.71 23.10 4.72
N GLY A 102 -34.54 21.79 4.92
CA GLY A 102 -35.51 20.92 5.60
C GLY A 102 -35.54 21.10 7.13
N PRO A 103 -36.51 20.49 7.82
CA PRO A 103 -36.70 20.65 9.25
C PRO A 103 -35.59 20.00 10.10
N VAL A 104 -35.18 20.68 11.17
CA VAL A 104 -34.44 20.04 12.27
C VAL A 104 -35.34 19.08 13.04
N ILE A 105 -34.75 18.21 13.84
CA ILE A 105 -35.48 17.44 14.86
C ILE A 105 -36.05 18.38 15.92
N ALA A 106 -37.31 18.16 16.28
CA ALA A 106 -37.93 18.68 17.49
C ALA A 106 -38.44 17.52 18.36
N GLY A 107 -38.24 17.60 19.68
CA GLY A 107 -38.90 16.80 20.70
C GLY A 107 -38.82 15.27 20.52
N ALA A 108 -37.76 14.66 21.03
CA ALA A 108 -37.71 13.23 21.28
C ALA A 108 -38.52 12.88 22.55
N ALA A 109 -39.84 12.72 22.40
CA ALA A 109 -40.80 12.37 23.45
C ALA A 109 -41.08 13.44 24.54
N ASP A 110 -40.58 14.67 24.40
CA ASP A 110 -40.81 15.76 25.38
C ASP A 110 -42.20 16.40 25.35
N GLY A 111 -43.01 16.13 24.30
CA GLY A 111 -44.37 16.65 24.18
C GLY A 111 -45.03 16.32 22.85
N PRO A 112 -46.34 16.59 22.69
CA PRO A 112 -47.05 16.36 21.44
C PRO A 112 -46.58 17.31 20.33
N CYS A 113 -46.22 16.75 19.17
CA CYS A 113 -45.77 17.53 17.98
C CYS A 113 -46.78 18.63 17.57
N SER A 114 -48.08 18.41 17.79
CA SER A 114 -49.14 19.38 17.50
C SER A 114 -49.08 20.66 18.36
N ALA A 115 -48.47 20.59 19.55
CA ALA A 115 -48.23 21.73 20.42
C ALA A 115 -46.87 22.41 20.18
N GLN A 116 -46.08 21.93 19.20
CA GLN A 116 -44.75 22.46 18.87
C GLN A 116 -43.73 22.33 20.03
N GLN A 117 -43.96 21.38 20.94
CA GLN A 117 -43.19 21.20 22.18
C GLN A 117 -41.96 20.30 22.00
N GLY A 118 -40.93 20.57 22.81
CA GLY A 118 -39.74 19.70 22.95
C GLY A 118 -38.44 20.25 22.37
N GLY A 119 -37.35 19.53 22.63
CA GLY A 119 -35.99 19.99 22.36
C GLY A 119 -35.64 20.10 20.87
N LEU A 120 -34.88 21.14 20.48
CA LEU A 120 -34.41 21.31 19.09
C LEU A 120 -33.02 20.70 18.86
N GLY A 121 -32.84 20.06 17.69
CA GLY A 121 -31.56 19.60 17.14
C GLY A 121 -30.83 18.55 17.98
N MET A 122 -29.54 18.31 17.68
CA MET A 122 -28.82 17.15 18.21
C MET A 122 -28.64 17.13 19.74
N PHE A 123 -28.72 18.30 20.38
CA PHE A 123 -28.64 18.47 21.83
C PHE A 123 -30.03 18.57 22.50
N GLN A 124 -31.13 18.60 21.75
CA GLN A 124 -32.50 18.72 22.29
C GLN A 124 -32.67 19.92 23.25
N PHE A 125 -32.28 21.13 22.83
CA PHE A 125 -32.51 22.32 23.65
C PHE A 125 -34.01 22.65 23.77
N ASP A 126 -34.54 22.51 24.98
CA ASP A 126 -35.94 22.81 25.29
C ASP A 126 -36.11 24.07 26.16
N ALA A 127 -37.20 24.79 25.89
CA ALA A 127 -37.71 25.91 26.68
C ALA A 127 -39.25 25.95 26.72
N GLY A 128 -39.93 24.87 26.32
CA GLY A 128 -41.38 24.79 26.16
C GLY A 128 -41.74 24.41 24.72
N THR A 129 -41.93 25.41 23.86
CA THR A 129 -42.11 25.22 22.41
C THR A 129 -40.83 25.53 21.63
N TYR A 130 -40.73 25.09 20.37
CA TYR A 130 -39.64 25.52 19.49
C TYR A 130 -39.58 27.05 19.35
N GLY A 131 -40.71 27.75 19.48
CA GLY A 131 -40.77 29.21 19.46
C GLY A 131 -40.11 29.83 20.69
N ASP A 132 -40.30 29.22 21.87
CA ASP A 132 -39.66 29.63 23.11
C ASP A 132 -38.15 29.33 23.08
N THR A 133 -37.75 28.17 22.53
CA THR A 133 -36.33 27.80 22.33
C THR A 133 -35.65 28.80 21.39
N LEU A 134 -36.26 29.13 20.26
CA LEU A 134 -35.75 30.16 19.34
C LEU A 134 -35.70 31.56 19.99
N GLY A 135 -36.69 31.90 20.81
CA GLY A 135 -36.71 33.16 21.57
C GLY A 135 -35.62 33.25 22.64
N ARG A 136 -35.21 32.10 23.21
CA ARG A 136 -34.20 32.00 24.26
C ARG A 136 -32.77 31.93 23.72
N TYR A 137 -32.53 31.13 22.68
CA TYR A 137 -31.18 30.83 22.18
C TYR A 137 -30.84 31.59 20.88
N GLY A 138 -31.83 32.02 20.10
CA GLY A 138 -31.65 32.59 18.77
C GLY A 138 -31.87 31.57 17.66
N SER A 139 -31.79 32.01 16.40
CA SER A 139 -31.97 31.15 15.22
C SER A 139 -30.74 30.31 14.86
N ASP A 140 -29.58 30.61 15.46
CA ASP A 140 -28.34 29.86 15.31
C ASP A 140 -28.44 28.43 15.90
N VAL A 141 -29.30 28.23 16.91
CA VAL A 141 -29.64 26.90 17.47
C VAL A 141 -30.27 25.92 16.45
N LEU A 142 -30.59 26.37 15.24
CA LEU A 142 -31.02 25.50 14.14
C LEU A 142 -29.85 24.89 13.36
N THR A 143 -28.65 25.47 13.47
CA THR A 143 -27.42 24.97 12.82
C THR A 143 -26.63 24.05 13.76
N VAL A 144 -25.83 23.15 13.18
CA VAL A 144 -24.89 22.27 13.87
C VAL A 144 -23.89 23.08 14.69
N ASP A 145 -23.28 24.12 14.10
CA ASP A 145 -22.29 24.96 14.78
C ASP A 145 -22.91 25.74 15.95
N GLY A 146 -24.12 26.29 15.77
CA GLY A 146 -24.84 27.02 16.82
C GLY A 146 -25.33 26.11 17.94
N GLN A 147 -25.83 24.91 17.63
CA GLN A 147 -26.13 23.86 18.62
C GLN A 147 -24.91 23.55 19.50
N VAL A 148 -23.78 23.27 18.87
CA VAL A 148 -22.52 22.96 19.58
C VAL A 148 -22.04 24.15 20.41
N ALA A 149 -22.15 25.37 19.89
CA ALA A 149 -21.86 26.60 20.62
C ALA A 149 -22.69 26.74 21.90
N HIS A 150 -24.02 26.62 21.81
CA HIS A 150 -24.92 26.69 22.96
C HIS A 150 -24.68 25.52 23.94
N ALA A 151 -24.35 24.33 23.44
CA ALA A 151 -24.02 23.17 24.27
C ALA A 151 -22.75 23.36 25.11
N ILE A 152 -21.71 23.99 24.56
CA ILE A 152 -20.49 24.29 25.34
C ILE A 152 -20.81 25.22 26.51
N ASP A 153 -21.60 26.28 26.27
CA ASP A 153 -21.93 27.24 27.33
C ASP A 153 -22.92 26.65 28.35
N TYR A 154 -23.87 25.82 27.89
CA TYR A 154 -24.78 25.06 28.76
C TYR A 154 -24.00 24.09 29.66
N VAL A 155 -23.10 23.27 29.09
CA VAL A 155 -22.32 22.26 29.85
C VAL A 155 -21.36 22.91 30.84
N VAL A 156 -20.69 24.01 30.47
CA VAL A 156 -19.84 24.77 31.41
C VAL A 156 -20.69 25.35 32.55
N ASN A 157 -21.90 25.84 32.26
CA ASN A 157 -22.81 26.31 33.29
C ASN A 157 -23.36 25.17 34.17
N MET A 158 -23.68 24.03 33.57
CA MET A 158 -24.16 22.81 34.22
C MET A 158 -23.16 22.28 35.26
N VAL A 159 -21.89 22.15 34.86
CA VAL A 159 -20.77 21.78 35.74
C VAL A 159 -20.60 22.80 36.85
N LYS A 160 -20.67 24.11 36.55
CA LYS A 160 -20.56 25.18 37.55
C LYS A 160 -21.63 25.16 38.65
N ILE A 161 -22.85 24.72 38.34
CA ILE A 161 -23.99 24.70 39.30
C ILE A 161 -24.26 23.32 39.92
N SER A 162 -23.48 22.30 39.56
CA SER A 162 -23.72 20.93 39.99
C SER A 162 -23.31 20.70 41.44
N VAL A 163 -24.20 20.08 42.21
CA VAL A 163 -23.91 19.59 43.56
C VAL A 163 -23.02 18.34 43.58
N TYR A 164 -22.74 17.74 42.43
CA TYR A 164 -21.92 16.52 42.31
C TYR A 164 -20.47 16.81 41.93
N THR A 165 -20.22 17.93 41.23
CA THR A 165 -18.87 18.37 40.84
C THR A 165 -18.19 19.14 41.97
N THR A 166 -16.87 19.06 42.08
CA THR A 166 -16.08 19.75 43.11
C THR A 166 -15.15 20.81 42.49
N ASN A 167 -14.95 21.94 43.18
CA ASN A 167 -14.02 22.99 42.76
C ASN A 167 -14.31 23.54 41.34
N ALA A 168 -15.58 23.69 40.98
CA ALA A 168 -16.06 23.99 39.62
C ALA A 168 -16.78 25.36 39.49
N GLU A 169 -16.80 26.18 40.54
CA GLU A 169 -17.81 27.25 40.75
C GLU A 169 -17.67 28.51 39.85
N THR A 170 -16.76 28.49 38.88
CA THR A 170 -16.55 29.57 37.90
C THR A 170 -16.28 28.96 36.53
N ASP A 171 -16.52 29.69 35.43
CA ASP A 171 -16.36 29.14 34.08
C ASP A 171 -14.94 28.61 33.81
N ALA A 172 -13.91 29.26 34.36
CA ALA A 172 -12.53 28.78 34.27
C ALA A 172 -12.31 27.48 35.07
N LYS A 173 -12.89 27.38 36.26
CA LYS A 173 -12.86 26.17 37.09
C LYS A 173 -13.66 25.01 36.49
N ALA A 174 -14.83 25.29 35.91
CA ALA A 174 -15.67 24.31 35.23
C ALA A 174 -14.96 23.74 33.98
N ARG A 175 -14.32 24.60 33.16
CA ARG A 175 -13.47 24.14 32.05
C ARG A 175 -12.27 23.33 32.54
N ALA A 176 -11.64 23.73 33.64
CA ALA A 176 -10.55 22.95 34.25
C ALA A 176 -11.02 21.59 34.80
N TRP A 177 -12.23 21.52 35.38
CA TRP A 177 -12.84 20.26 35.84
C TRP A 177 -13.13 19.33 34.65
N ILE A 178 -13.69 19.87 33.56
CA ILE A 178 -13.94 19.17 32.30
C ILE A 178 -12.62 18.62 31.70
N ASN A 179 -11.56 19.42 31.67
CA ASN A 179 -10.25 19.02 31.12
C ASN A 179 -9.40 18.16 32.09
N ALA A 180 -9.82 18.01 33.35
CA ALA A 180 -9.23 17.08 34.31
C ALA A 180 -10.02 15.76 34.40
N PHE A 181 -11.03 15.57 33.55
CA PHE A 181 -11.88 14.39 33.56
C PHE A 181 -11.12 13.14 33.06
N ASP A 182 -10.79 12.24 33.98
CA ASP A 182 -10.29 10.91 33.64
C ASP A 182 -11.44 9.93 33.40
N VAL A 183 -11.53 9.38 32.18
CA VAL A 183 -12.49 8.31 31.85
C VAL A 183 -12.23 7.04 32.65
N GLY A 184 -11.03 6.82 33.18
CA GLY A 184 -10.66 5.71 34.06
C GLY A 184 -11.25 5.83 35.47
N ASP A 185 -11.51 7.04 35.97
CA ASP A 185 -11.97 7.28 37.34
C ASP A 185 -13.49 7.01 37.50
N PRO A 186 -13.91 5.99 38.29
CA PRO A 186 -15.32 5.71 38.52
C PRO A 186 -16.08 6.82 39.24
N THR A 187 -15.39 7.63 40.05
CA THR A 187 -15.99 8.74 40.81
C THR A 187 -16.27 9.93 39.90
N LEU A 188 -15.32 10.29 39.02
CA LEU A 188 -15.56 11.37 38.05
C LEU A 188 -16.68 10.99 37.06
N ARG A 189 -16.69 9.74 36.56
CA ARG A 189 -17.79 9.22 35.73
C ARG A 189 -19.15 9.35 36.43
N ASP A 190 -19.25 8.90 37.69
CA ASP A 190 -20.49 9.00 38.48
C ASP A 190 -20.93 10.46 38.68
N GLN A 191 -20.01 11.36 39.02
CA GLN A 191 -20.29 12.79 39.16
C GLN A 191 -20.80 13.42 37.86
N TRP A 192 -20.20 13.08 36.72
CA TRP A 192 -20.62 13.56 35.41
C TRP A 192 -22.03 13.09 35.05
N ILE A 193 -22.30 11.78 35.10
CA ILE A 193 -23.61 11.23 34.73
C ILE A 193 -24.71 11.79 35.64
N LYS A 194 -24.51 11.86 36.96
CA LYS A 194 -25.46 12.50 37.89
C LYS A 194 -25.68 13.98 37.61
N THR A 195 -24.66 14.68 37.12
CA THR A 195 -24.77 16.09 36.70
C THR A 195 -25.63 16.22 35.45
N VAL A 196 -25.39 15.42 34.41
CA VAL A 196 -26.19 15.42 33.18
C VAL A 196 -27.65 15.07 33.50
N LEU A 197 -27.92 13.99 34.24
CA LEU A 197 -29.27 13.59 34.62
C LEU A 197 -30.05 14.72 35.31
N ARG A 198 -29.43 15.41 36.26
CA ARG A 198 -30.11 16.41 37.10
C ARG A 198 -30.28 17.77 36.43
N TYR A 199 -29.31 18.21 35.65
CA TYR A 199 -29.21 19.60 35.17
C TYR A 199 -29.32 19.75 33.65
N TYR A 200 -29.15 18.66 32.90
CA TYR A 200 -29.46 18.60 31.48
C TYR A 200 -30.85 18.01 31.27
N ASN A 201 -31.03 16.76 31.72
CA ASN A 201 -32.24 15.96 31.50
C ASN A 201 -33.38 16.26 32.49
N GLY A 202 -33.09 16.89 33.63
CA GLY A 202 -34.06 17.30 34.64
C GLY A 202 -34.59 16.20 35.58
N CYS A 203 -34.22 14.93 35.37
CA CYS A 203 -34.59 13.82 36.27
C CYS A 203 -33.88 13.95 37.63
N GLN A 204 -34.54 13.56 38.73
CA GLN A 204 -34.01 13.72 40.10
C GLN A 204 -33.74 12.38 40.82
N PRO A 205 -32.79 12.32 41.77
CA PRO A 205 -32.54 11.11 42.56
C PRO A 205 -33.81 10.62 43.25
N GLY A 206 -34.14 9.34 43.07
CA GLY A 206 -35.34 8.72 43.62
C GLY A 206 -36.61 8.84 42.76
N TRP A 207 -36.54 9.51 41.60
CA TRP A 207 -37.60 9.43 40.58
C TRP A 207 -37.40 8.17 39.73
N SER A 208 -38.48 7.61 39.19
CA SER A 208 -38.46 6.38 38.36
C SER A 208 -37.57 6.48 37.12
N CYS A 209 -37.43 7.69 36.55
CA CYS A 209 -36.54 7.95 35.42
C CYS A 209 -35.04 7.80 35.73
N TRP A 210 -34.63 7.82 37.01
CA TRP A 210 -33.24 8.04 37.40
C TRP A 210 -32.32 6.87 37.01
N GLU A 211 -32.65 5.65 37.43
CA GLU A 211 -31.80 4.48 37.16
C GLU A 211 -31.73 4.12 35.66
N PRO A 212 -32.83 4.10 34.89
CA PRO A 212 -32.76 3.82 33.45
C PRO A 212 -31.97 4.89 32.67
N ARG A 213 -32.19 6.18 32.98
CA ARG A 213 -31.44 7.27 32.31
C ARG A 213 -29.96 7.27 32.71
N TYR A 214 -29.61 6.87 33.94
CA TYR A 214 -28.21 6.77 34.36
C TYR A 214 -27.40 5.84 33.46
N GLN A 215 -27.93 4.64 33.19
CA GLN A 215 -27.28 3.70 32.26
C GLN A 215 -27.24 4.26 30.83
N THR A 216 -28.35 4.84 30.37
CA THR A 216 -28.47 5.40 29.01
C THR A 216 -27.41 6.47 28.71
N TYR A 217 -27.21 7.45 29.58
CA TYR A 217 -26.14 8.46 29.40
C TYR A 217 -24.73 7.89 29.64
N SER A 218 -24.58 6.88 30.50
CA SER A 218 -23.28 6.19 30.70
C SER A 218 -22.83 5.49 29.41
N ASP A 219 -23.74 4.82 28.71
CA ASP A 219 -23.43 4.10 27.48
C ASP A 219 -23.31 5.05 26.28
N GLY A 220 -24.13 6.10 26.21
CA GLY A 220 -23.99 7.17 25.23
C GLY A 220 -22.64 7.92 25.32
N LEU A 221 -22.11 8.11 26.54
CA LEU A 221 -20.76 8.62 26.77
C LEU A 221 -19.67 7.66 26.28
N ARG A 222 -19.78 6.36 26.57
CA ARG A 222 -18.82 5.35 26.07
C ARG A 222 -18.78 5.32 24.56
N ALA A 223 -19.95 5.25 23.91
CA ALA A 223 -20.07 5.25 22.46
C ALA A 223 -19.40 6.49 21.83
N ALA A 224 -19.60 7.70 22.40
CA ALA A 224 -18.94 8.92 21.91
C ALA A 224 -17.40 8.95 22.11
N ILE A 225 -16.87 8.14 23.03
CA ILE A 225 -15.42 7.98 23.21
C ILE A 225 -14.87 6.98 22.20
N ASP A 226 -15.53 5.83 22.05
CA ASP A 226 -15.02 4.70 21.26
C ASP A 226 -15.22 4.90 19.74
N GLU A 227 -16.41 5.37 19.32
CA GLU A 227 -16.83 5.45 17.90
C GLU A 227 -15.93 6.30 16.98
N PRO A 228 -15.42 7.49 17.37
CA PRO A 228 -14.58 8.31 16.49
C PRO A 228 -13.10 7.90 16.47
N GLY A 229 -12.74 6.71 16.96
CA GLY A 229 -11.35 6.23 17.03
C GLY A 229 -10.68 6.43 18.39
N GLY A 230 -11.47 6.40 19.48
CA GLY A 230 -10.96 6.48 20.85
C GLY A 230 -10.50 7.88 21.29
N LEU A 231 -9.90 7.94 22.49
CA LEU A 231 -9.40 9.18 23.10
C LEU A 231 -8.39 9.95 22.23
N GLY A 232 -7.66 9.27 21.35
CA GLY A 232 -6.70 9.89 20.43
C GLY A 232 -7.33 10.90 19.47
N PHE A 233 -8.57 10.66 19.04
CA PHE A 233 -9.34 11.60 18.21
C PHE A 233 -9.62 12.93 18.94
N TRP A 234 -9.86 12.87 20.25
CA TRP A 234 -10.26 13.99 21.09
C TRP A 234 -9.07 14.84 21.57
N ALA A 235 -7.89 14.23 21.74
CA ALA A 235 -6.66 14.88 22.20
C ALA A 235 -6.18 16.06 21.31
N GLY A 236 -6.46 16.00 20.01
CA GLY A 236 -6.66 17.14 19.10
C GLY A 236 -5.48 18.02 18.70
N ALA A 237 -5.14 17.97 17.41
CA ALA A 237 -4.62 19.10 16.65
C ALA A 237 -5.63 19.44 15.53
N GLY A 238 -5.87 20.72 15.25
CA GLY A 238 -6.74 21.15 14.16
C GLY A 238 -6.06 20.88 12.81
N GLY A 239 -6.62 19.97 12.02
CA GLY A 239 -5.92 19.39 10.88
C GLY A 239 -5.98 20.16 9.57
N THR A 240 -4.98 20.00 8.70
CA THR A 240 -4.99 20.55 7.34
C THR A 240 -5.94 19.76 6.44
N ARG A 241 -6.79 20.48 5.71
CA ARG A 241 -7.82 19.95 4.79
C ARG A 241 -7.76 20.70 3.45
N CYS A 242 -8.04 20.00 2.36
CA CYS A 242 -8.11 20.51 1.00
C CYS A 242 -9.53 20.29 0.46
N GLY A 243 -10.37 21.32 0.52
CA GLY A 243 -11.79 21.21 0.13
C GLY A 243 -12.55 20.21 1.00
N ALA A 244 -13.13 19.18 0.37
CA ALA A 244 -13.91 18.13 1.05
C ALA A 244 -13.06 16.96 1.59
N SER A 245 -11.73 17.01 1.47
CA SER A 245 -10.83 15.93 1.92
C SER A 245 -10.99 15.60 3.42
N PRO A 246 -10.51 14.45 3.90
CA PRO A 246 -10.17 14.28 5.31
C PRO A 246 -9.13 15.30 5.79
N ALA A 247 -8.89 15.33 7.10
CA ALA A 247 -7.89 16.19 7.71
C ALA A 247 -6.71 15.37 8.26
N THR A 248 -5.49 15.82 8.00
CA THR A 248 -4.26 15.31 8.65
C THR A 248 -4.12 15.95 10.02
N VAL A 249 -3.65 15.24 11.06
CA VAL A 249 -3.43 15.85 12.40
C VAL A 249 -1.99 15.62 12.91
N GLY A 250 -1.70 16.05 14.13
CA GLY A 250 -0.42 15.80 14.82
C GLY A 250 0.84 16.19 14.05
N GLU A 251 1.86 15.34 14.15
CA GLU A 251 3.17 15.53 13.51
C GLU A 251 3.12 15.32 11.99
N ILE A 252 2.18 14.51 11.50
CA ILE A 252 1.93 14.31 10.06
C ILE A 252 1.45 15.61 9.43
N ASP A 253 0.56 16.32 10.11
CA ASP A 253 0.02 17.63 9.72
C ASP A 253 1.06 18.74 9.80
N ALA A 254 1.92 18.73 10.83
CA ALA A 254 3.08 19.62 10.90
C ALA A 254 4.01 19.42 9.70
N LYS A 255 4.31 18.16 9.35
CA LYS A 255 5.11 17.78 8.19
C LYS A 255 4.46 18.20 6.87
N TYR A 256 3.18 17.90 6.69
CA TYR A 256 2.43 18.21 5.48
C TYR A 256 2.39 19.73 5.22
N ARG A 257 2.22 20.55 6.26
CA ARG A 257 2.32 22.02 6.13
C ARG A 257 3.72 22.48 5.74
N ALA A 258 4.78 21.89 6.31
CA ALA A 258 6.17 22.22 5.95
C ALA A 258 6.49 21.95 4.47
N LEU A 259 5.84 20.94 3.87
CA LEU A 259 5.93 20.63 2.44
C LEU A 259 5.08 21.53 1.52
N GLY A 260 4.29 22.46 2.09
CA GLY A 260 3.39 23.36 1.35
C GLY A 260 1.91 22.95 1.32
N GLY A 261 1.50 21.95 2.12
CA GLY A 261 0.11 21.51 2.25
C GLY A 261 -0.51 21.10 0.92
N CYS A 262 -1.71 21.62 0.61
CA CYS A 262 -2.43 21.28 -0.63
C CYS A 262 -1.67 21.63 -1.93
N GLY A 263 -0.66 22.51 -1.87
CA GLY A 263 0.21 22.84 -3.00
C GLY A 263 1.46 21.96 -3.12
N SER A 264 1.66 21.03 -2.20
CA SER A 264 2.86 20.15 -2.15
C SER A 264 2.87 19.07 -3.22
N VAL A 265 4.01 18.39 -3.35
CA VAL A 265 4.16 17.19 -4.19
C VAL A 265 3.15 16.10 -3.85
N LEU A 266 2.67 16.03 -2.60
CA LEU A 266 1.74 14.99 -2.13
C LEU A 266 0.30 15.19 -2.61
N GLY A 267 -0.13 16.43 -2.88
CA GLY A 267 -1.53 16.75 -3.18
C GLY A 267 -2.45 16.65 -1.96
N ALA A 268 -3.76 16.58 -2.17
CA ALA A 268 -4.75 16.51 -1.10
C ALA A 268 -4.66 15.19 -0.29
N PRO A 269 -5.00 15.20 1.01
CA PRO A 269 -5.10 13.97 1.79
C PRO A 269 -6.29 13.12 1.33
N ILE A 270 -6.09 11.81 1.19
CA ILE A 270 -7.11 10.81 0.85
C ILE A 270 -7.70 10.17 2.11
N THR A 271 -6.91 10.03 3.18
CA THR A 271 -7.35 9.46 4.47
C THR A 271 -7.19 10.48 5.60
N GLU A 272 -7.92 10.26 6.70
CA GLU A 272 -7.48 10.82 7.98
C GLU A 272 -6.19 10.13 8.46
N GLU A 273 -5.67 10.60 9.59
CA GLU A 273 -4.55 9.95 10.27
C GLU A 273 -4.96 8.63 10.92
N ARG A 274 -4.27 7.56 10.53
CA ARG A 274 -4.53 6.18 10.96
C ARG A 274 -3.32 5.62 11.69
N GLY A 275 -3.54 4.70 12.64
CA GLY A 275 -2.46 3.89 13.20
C GLY A 275 -1.97 2.87 12.18
N THR A 276 -0.67 2.58 12.19
CA THR A 276 -0.10 1.46 11.42
C THR A 276 -0.52 0.12 12.03
N PRO A 277 -0.55 -0.99 11.26
CA PRO A 277 -1.03 -2.29 11.75
C PRO A 277 -0.15 -2.92 12.84
N ASP A 278 1.11 -2.51 12.95
CA ASP A 278 2.04 -2.92 14.02
C ASP A 278 1.78 -2.19 15.37
N GLY A 279 0.95 -1.15 15.37
CA GLY A 279 0.67 -0.32 16.54
C GLY A 279 1.79 0.64 16.97
N VAL A 280 2.86 0.79 16.18
CA VAL A 280 4.04 1.61 16.52
C VAL A 280 3.92 3.05 16.00
N GLY A 281 3.45 3.20 14.76
CA GLY A 281 3.41 4.46 14.03
C GLY A 281 2.01 4.94 13.70
N ARG A 282 1.97 6.06 12.97
CA ARG A 282 0.76 6.66 12.41
C ARG A 282 1.06 7.12 10.99
N TYR A 283 0.07 7.11 10.11
CA TYR A 283 0.24 7.50 8.71
C TYR A 283 -0.97 8.26 8.15
N SER A 284 -0.77 8.95 7.04
CA SER A 284 -1.84 9.47 6.18
C SER A 284 -1.47 9.28 4.71
N VAL A 285 -2.45 8.91 3.90
CA VAL A 285 -2.30 8.79 2.44
C VAL A 285 -2.77 10.07 1.78
N PHE A 286 -2.06 10.51 0.74
CA PHE A 286 -2.34 11.67 -0.09
C PHE A 286 -2.46 11.24 -1.56
N GLU A 287 -2.95 12.13 -2.42
CA GLU A 287 -3.13 11.89 -3.87
C GLU A 287 -1.91 11.30 -4.57
N ARG A 288 -0.70 11.68 -4.16
CA ARG A 288 0.56 11.30 -4.83
C ARG A 288 1.62 10.70 -3.90
N GLY A 289 1.30 10.49 -2.62
CA GLY A 289 2.28 9.97 -1.65
C GLY A 289 1.67 9.60 -0.29
N SER A 290 2.53 9.41 0.70
CA SER A 290 2.13 9.16 2.09
C SER A 290 3.14 9.77 3.05
N ILE A 291 2.65 10.27 4.19
CA ILE A 291 3.51 10.64 5.32
C ILE A 291 3.30 9.60 6.41
N TYR A 292 4.42 9.11 6.95
CA TYR A 292 4.47 8.20 8.09
C TYR A 292 5.20 8.88 9.24
N TRP A 293 4.74 8.61 10.45
CA TRP A 293 5.31 9.11 11.69
C TRP A 293 5.49 7.99 12.71
N THR A 294 6.62 8.01 13.42
CA THR A 294 6.79 7.26 14.68
C THR A 294 7.34 8.17 15.78
N PRO A 295 7.20 7.81 17.06
CA PRO A 295 7.83 8.53 18.17
C PRO A 295 9.37 8.57 18.11
N THR A 296 10.00 7.63 17.42
CA THR A 296 11.47 7.49 17.35
C THR A 296 12.09 8.15 16.13
N THR A 297 11.42 8.11 14.98
CA THR A 297 11.92 8.65 13.70
C THR A 297 11.41 10.07 13.43
N GLY A 298 10.16 10.38 13.80
CA GLY A 298 9.47 11.59 13.37
C GLY A 298 8.70 11.39 12.05
N ALA A 299 8.22 12.49 11.47
CA ALA A 299 7.33 12.46 10.30
C ALA A 299 8.10 12.67 8.98
N PHE A 300 8.02 11.68 8.09
CA PHE A 300 8.67 11.68 6.78
C PHE A 300 7.70 11.33 5.66
N GLU A 301 7.93 11.96 4.51
CA GLU A 301 7.16 11.71 3.30
C GLU A 301 7.86 10.69 2.39
N VAL A 302 7.05 9.87 1.72
CA VAL A 302 7.48 9.00 0.62
C VAL A 302 6.47 9.16 -0.50
N HIS A 303 6.92 9.38 -1.74
CA HIS A 303 6.05 9.55 -2.89
C HIS A 303 6.54 8.81 -4.15
N GLY A 304 5.77 8.91 -5.24
CA GLY A 304 6.11 8.36 -6.55
C GLY A 304 6.51 6.88 -6.55
N GLN A 305 7.45 6.53 -7.44
CA GLN A 305 7.92 5.15 -7.59
C GLN A 305 8.66 4.63 -6.35
N ILE A 306 9.28 5.50 -5.54
CA ILE A 306 9.94 5.08 -4.29
C ILE A 306 8.91 4.57 -3.29
N ARG A 307 7.77 5.25 -3.17
CA ARG A 307 6.63 4.77 -2.36
C ARG A 307 6.04 3.48 -2.91
N ASP A 308 5.92 3.35 -4.23
CA ASP A 308 5.41 2.12 -4.85
C ASP A 308 6.34 0.93 -4.58
N THR A 309 7.66 1.10 -4.68
CA THR A 309 8.62 0.06 -4.30
C THR A 309 8.58 -0.22 -2.79
N TRP A 310 8.44 0.79 -1.92
CA TRP A 310 8.33 0.58 -0.47
C TRP A 310 7.06 -0.21 -0.09
N ARG A 311 5.92 0.09 -0.70
CA ARG A 311 4.69 -0.72 -0.62
C ARG A 311 4.97 -2.17 -0.99
N ASP A 312 5.59 -2.38 -2.14
CA ASP A 312 5.79 -3.71 -2.72
C ASP A 312 6.75 -4.57 -1.88
N VAL A 313 7.64 -3.96 -1.08
CA VAL A 313 8.51 -4.65 -0.11
C VAL A 313 7.97 -4.69 1.33
N GLY A 314 6.68 -4.39 1.52
CA GLY A 314 5.93 -4.63 2.77
C GLY A 314 5.67 -3.41 3.65
N TRP A 315 5.88 -2.18 3.13
CA TRP A 315 5.77 -0.93 3.90
C TRP A 315 6.59 -0.94 5.21
N GLU A 316 6.06 -0.37 6.29
CA GLU A 316 6.68 -0.32 7.63
C GLU A 316 6.93 -1.70 8.25
N ALA A 317 6.10 -2.69 7.91
CA ALA A 317 6.26 -4.08 8.34
C ALA A 317 7.31 -4.84 7.50
N GLY A 318 7.77 -4.24 6.41
CA GLY A 318 8.70 -4.81 5.45
C GLY A 318 10.16 -4.85 5.89
N VAL A 319 11.03 -5.31 4.99
CA VAL A 319 12.48 -5.43 5.24
C VAL A 319 13.11 -4.08 5.62
N LEU A 320 12.61 -2.98 5.04
CA LEU A 320 13.14 -1.62 5.21
C LEU A 320 12.70 -0.91 6.50
N GLY A 321 11.48 -1.17 6.98
CA GLY A 321 10.91 -0.46 8.12
C GLY A 321 10.33 0.91 7.77
N TYR A 322 10.24 1.78 8.77
CA TYR A 322 9.74 3.14 8.61
C TYR A 322 10.71 4.03 7.81
N PRO A 323 10.21 5.05 7.08
CA PRO A 323 11.06 6.08 6.50
C PRO A 323 11.74 6.90 7.62
N ILE A 324 12.99 7.27 7.38
CA ILE A 324 13.81 8.16 8.23
C ILE A 324 14.36 9.37 7.46
N SER A 325 13.95 9.54 6.19
CA SER A 325 14.16 10.75 5.39
C SER A 325 12.97 11.00 4.46
N ASP A 326 12.83 12.24 4.00
CA ASP A 326 12.02 12.59 2.83
C ASP A 326 12.73 12.16 1.53
N GLU A 327 12.02 12.26 0.39
CA GLU A 327 12.62 12.00 -0.91
C GLU A 327 13.67 13.07 -1.26
N THR A 328 14.93 12.66 -1.28
CA THR A 328 16.10 13.54 -1.39
C THR A 328 16.77 13.35 -2.75
N PRO A 329 17.24 14.42 -3.45
CA PRO A 329 18.04 14.26 -4.66
C PRO A 329 19.37 13.57 -4.34
N THR A 330 19.82 12.67 -5.22
CA THR A 330 21.17 12.08 -5.12
C THR A 330 22.27 13.13 -5.35
N PRO A 331 23.46 12.97 -4.74
CA PRO A 331 24.62 13.84 -4.96
C PRO A 331 25.05 14.07 -6.41
N ASP A 332 24.84 13.09 -7.30
CA ASP A 332 25.13 13.22 -8.74
C ASP A 332 24.10 14.09 -9.52
N GLY A 333 22.95 14.40 -8.91
CA GLY A 333 21.85 15.16 -9.51
C GLY A 333 20.98 14.39 -10.51
N VAL A 334 21.16 13.07 -10.67
CA VAL A 334 20.45 12.23 -11.66
C VAL A 334 19.20 11.56 -11.06
N GLY A 335 19.30 11.10 -9.82
CA GLY A 335 18.30 10.29 -9.14
C GLY A 335 17.73 10.91 -7.87
N ARG A 336 16.93 10.11 -7.17
CA ARG A 336 16.29 10.45 -5.88
C ARG A 336 16.28 9.23 -4.97
N TYR A 337 16.23 9.45 -3.66
CA TYR A 337 16.22 8.35 -2.70
C TYR A 337 15.47 8.70 -1.41
N ASN A 338 14.93 7.68 -0.75
CA ASN A 338 14.53 7.72 0.66
C ASN A 338 15.40 6.75 1.46
N VAL A 339 15.73 7.14 2.69
CA VAL A 339 16.34 6.25 3.69
C VAL A 339 15.26 5.73 4.62
N PHE A 340 15.35 4.45 4.99
CA PHE A 340 14.47 3.75 5.92
C PHE A 340 15.30 3.19 7.08
N GLU A 341 14.65 2.74 8.16
CA GLU A 341 15.32 2.21 9.36
C GLU A 341 16.41 1.15 9.07
N ARG A 342 16.20 0.31 8.05
CA ARG A 342 17.02 -0.88 7.75
C ARG A 342 17.61 -0.88 6.33
N GLY A 343 17.39 0.16 5.54
CA GLY A 343 17.87 0.23 4.16
C GLY A 343 17.55 1.55 3.47
N SER A 344 17.53 1.54 2.14
CA SER A 344 17.24 2.74 1.33
C SER A 344 16.70 2.33 -0.04
N ILE A 345 15.81 3.14 -0.60
CA ILE A 345 15.33 2.96 -1.98
C ILE A 345 15.90 4.09 -2.83
N TYR A 346 16.56 3.74 -3.93
CA TYR A 346 17.10 4.68 -4.91
C TYR A 346 16.33 4.56 -6.22
N TRP A 347 16.03 5.71 -6.83
CA TRP A 347 15.35 5.85 -8.11
C TRP A 347 16.22 6.66 -9.07
N SER A 348 16.25 6.23 -10.34
CA SER A 348 16.68 7.09 -11.46
C SER A 348 15.72 6.93 -12.63
N GLY A 349 15.67 7.92 -13.52
CA GLY A 349 14.87 7.83 -14.75
C GLY A 349 15.32 6.74 -15.73
N ALA A 350 16.51 6.15 -15.55
CA ALA A 350 17.04 5.07 -16.39
C ALA A 350 16.83 3.67 -15.80
N THR A 351 16.69 3.57 -14.46
CA THR A 351 16.59 2.29 -13.74
C THR A 351 15.20 2.03 -13.18
N GLY A 352 14.48 3.06 -12.74
CA GLY A 352 13.35 2.90 -11.81
C GLY A 352 13.80 2.85 -10.35
N ALA A 353 12.86 2.58 -9.44
CA ALA A 353 13.08 2.60 -7.99
C ALA A 353 13.33 1.20 -7.42
N PHE A 354 14.49 0.99 -6.78
CA PHE A 354 14.83 -0.28 -6.14
C PHE A 354 15.36 -0.10 -4.73
N GLU A 355 15.03 -1.06 -3.86
CA GLU A 355 15.57 -1.13 -2.52
C GLU A 355 16.97 -1.75 -2.50
N VAL A 356 17.81 -1.26 -1.59
CA VAL A 356 19.06 -1.90 -1.20
C VAL A 356 19.12 -1.86 0.32
N HIS A 357 19.37 -3.00 0.97
CA HIS A 357 19.43 -3.10 2.43
C HIS A 357 20.61 -3.97 2.93
N GLY A 358 20.76 -4.04 4.26
CA GLY A 358 21.74 -4.90 4.93
C GLY A 358 23.19 -4.78 4.44
N LEU A 359 23.89 -5.91 4.43
CA LEU A 359 25.32 -5.97 4.09
C LEU A 359 25.59 -5.69 2.60
N ILE A 360 24.60 -5.88 1.72
CA ILE A 360 24.68 -5.49 0.30
C ILE A 360 24.76 -3.96 0.19
N ARG A 361 23.87 -3.25 0.89
CA ARG A 361 23.89 -1.78 0.97
C ARG A 361 25.20 -1.26 1.54
N ASP A 362 25.72 -1.88 2.60
CA ASP A 362 26.99 -1.46 3.22
C ASP A 362 28.19 -1.67 2.26
N ALA A 363 28.18 -2.74 1.47
CA ALA A 363 29.20 -3.00 0.46
C ALA A 363 29.14 -2.05 -0.75
N TRP A 364 27.94 -1.59 -1.12
CA TRP A 364 27.71 -0.55 -2.12
C TRP A 364 28.10 0.84 -1.60
N ALA A 365 27.75 1.16 -0.36
CA ALA A 365 28.14 2.37 0.34
C ALA A 365 29.66 2.55 0.39
N ALA A 366 30.39 1.47 0.72
CA ALA A 366 31.85 1.45 0.73
C ALA A 366 32.50 1.67 -0.65
N ARG A 367 31.72 1.61 -1.74
CA ARG A 367 32.14 1.87 -3.12
C ARG A 367 31.73 3.24 -3.67
N GLY A 368 31.07 4.06 -2.85
CA GLY A 368 30.66 5.41 -3.26
C GLY A 368 29.22 5.49 -3.79
N TRP A 369 28.35 4.52 -3.46
CA TRP A 369 26.92 4.55 -3.79
C TRP A 369 26.68 4.66 -5.31
N GLU A 370 25.70 5.46 -5.73
CA GLU A 370 25.32 5.66 -7.13
C GLU A 370 26.40 6.36 -7.97
N ALA A 371 27.33 7.09 -7.32
CA ALA A 371 28.50 7.69 -7.95
C ALA A 371 29.69 6.72 -8.08
N GLY A 372 29.55 5.48 -7.58
CA GLY A 372 30.57 4.44 -7.58
C GLY A 372 30.69 3.65 -8.89
N ASP A 373 31.57 2.65 -8.87
CA ASP A 373 31.81 1.69 -9.97
C ASP A 373 30.57 0.86 -10.36
N LEU A 374 29.64 0.67 -9.43
CA LEU A 374 28.38 -0.06 -9.62
C LEU A 374 27.24 0.80 -10.18
N GLY A 375 27.23 2.13 -9.96
CA GLY A 375 26.11 2.98 -10.32
C GLY A 375 24.83 2.71 -9.51
N TYR A 376 23.67 3.01 -10.09
CA TYR A 376 22.35 2.78 -9.49
C TYR A 376 21.98 1.29 -9.44
N PRO A 377 21.15 0.86 -8.46
CA PRO A 377 20.54 -0.47 -8.49
C PRO A 377 19.61 -0.63 -9.70
N VAL A 378 19.53 -1.87 -10.20
CA VAL A 378 18.59 -2.29 -11.27
C VAL A 378 17.69 -3.47 -10.84
N SER A 379 17.81 -3.91 -9.58
CA SER A 379 16.90 -4.86 -8.94
C SER A 379 16.75 -4.55 -7.45
N ASN A 380 15.63 -4.99 -6.85
CA ASN A 380 15.57 -5.22 -5.40
C ASN A 380 16.46 -6.43 -5.03
N GLU A 381 16.63 -6.71 -3.73
CA GLU A 381 17.39 -7.88 -3.28
C GLU A 381 16.61 -9.19 -3.45
N TYR A 382 17.11 -10.09 -4.30
CA TYR A 382 16.50 -11.39 -4.60
C TYR A 382 17.34 -12.57 -4.11
N GLU A 383 16.69 -13.73 -3.92
CA GLU A 383 17.36 -14.95 -3.45
C GLU A 383 18.23 -15.58 -4.55
N VAL A 384 19.43 -16.01 -4.16
CA VAL A 384 20.34 -16.80 -4.99
C VAL A 384 20.84 -18.02 -4.22
N ALA A 385 21.36 -19.03 -4.92
CA ALA A 385 21.86 -20.22 -4.26
C ALA A 385 23.08 -19.88 -3.39
N GLY A 386 22.94 -20.01 -2.06
CA GLY A 386 23.95 -19.64 -1.08
C GLY A 386 23.73 -18.30 -0.37
N GLY A 387 22.74 -17.49 -0.78
CA GLY A 387 22.46 -16.21 -0.14
C GLY A 387 21.50 -15.31 -0.93
N ARG A 388 21.83 -14.03 -1.04
CA ARG A 388 20.96 -13.01 -1.67
C ARG A 388 21.78 -12.04 -2.52
N ARG A 389 21.19 -11.44 -3.55
CA ARG A 389 21.88 -10.60 -4.53
C ARG A 389 21.06 -9.37 -4.92
N SER A 390 21.75 -8.26 -5.17
CA SER A 390 21.19 -7.09 -5.87
C SER A 390 22.07 -6.76 -7.07
N ASP A 391 21.44 -6.44 -8.19
CA ASP A 391 22.10 -6.01 -9.42
C ASP A 391 22.13 -4.49 -9.53
N PHE A 392 23.18 -3.96 -10.16
CA PHE A 392 23.45 -2.54 -10.36
C PHE A 392 23.89 -2.29 -11.81
N GLN A 393 23.88 -1.03 -12.26
CA GLN A 393 24.24 -0.66 -13.64
C GLN A 393 25.62 -1.17 -14.11
N GLY A 394 26.60 -1.21 -13.22
CA GLY A 394 27.99 -1.63 -13.49
C GLY A 394 28.33 -3.06 -13.06
N GLY A 395 27.38 -3.82 -12.47
CA GLY A 395 27.69 -5.12 -11.88
C GLY A 395 26.65 -5.62 -10.88
N SER A 396 27.09 -6.38 -9.88
CA SER A 396 26.22 -6.96 -8.86
C SER A 396 26.92 -7.16 -7.54
N ILE A 397 26.16 -7.16 -6.44
CA ILE A 397 26.65 -7.54 -5.11
C ILE A 397 25.84 -8.75 -4.63
N THR A 398 26.53 -9.82 -4.25
CA THR A 398 25.96 -11.01 -3.61
C THR A 398 26.39 -11.06 -2.14
N TRP A 399 25.45 -11.20 -1.23
CA TRP A 399 25.68 -11.61 0.16
C TRP A 399 25.57 -13.14 0.29
N HIS A 400 26.48 -13.76 1.04
CA HIS A 400 26.54 -15.20 1.26
C HIS A 400 26.12 -15.55 2.70
N ALA A 401 25.14 -16.44 2.84
CA ALA A 401 24.52 -16.77 4.12
C ALA A 401 25.38 -17.69 5.02
N ASP A 402 26.35 -18.40 4.43
CA ASP A 402 27.24 -19.34 5.12
C ASP A 402 28.42 -18.64 5.83
N THR A 403 28.86 -17.52 5.28
CA THR A 403 30.06 -16.77 5.69
C THR A 403 29.72 -15.37 6.21
N GLY A 404 28.52 -14.85 5.89
CA GLY A 404 28.14 -13.47 6.16
C GLY A 404 28.87 -12.44 5.31
N ALA A 405 29.66 -12.87 4.32
CA ALA A 405 30.47 -12.00 3.47
C ALA A 405 29.70 -11.49 2.24
N THR A 406 30.18 -10.41 1.63
CA THR A 406 29.71 -9.94 0.32
C THR A 406 30.78 -10.12 -0.76
N THR A 407 30.34 -10.44 -1.97
CA THR A 407 31.17 -10.48 -3.18
C THR A 407 30.62 -9.48 -4.18
N VAL A 408 31.50 -8.67 -4.77
CA VAL A 408 31.14 -7.72 -5.83
C VAL A 408 31.71 -8.21 -7.14
N GLN A 409 30.86 -8.26 -8.17
CA GLN A 409 31.23 -8.56 -9.54
C GLN A 409 31.01 -7.30 -10.38
N LEU A 410 32.06 -6.80 -11.03
CA LEU A 410 32.02 -5.65 -11.93
C LEU A 410 32.15 -6.14 -13.38
N GLY A 411 31.54 -5.43 -14.33
CA GLY A 411 31.78 -5.70 -15.76
C GLY A 411 31.12 -6.98 -16.30
N GLY A 412 29.94 -7.34 -15.79
CA GLY A 412 28.99 -8.12 -16.57
C GLY A 412 28.60 -7.38 -17.86
N ASP A 413 28.02 -8.08 -18.84
CA ASP A 413 27.43 -7.37 -19.99
C ASP A 413 26.39 -6.35 -19.45
N PRO A 414 26.33 -5.12 -20.01
CA PRO A 414 25.36 -4.13 -19.54
C PRO A 414 23.96 -4.73 -19.62
N PRO A 415 23.14 -4.63 -18.55
CA PRO A 415 21.86 -5.31 -18.49
C PRO A 415 21.04 -4.95 -19.73
N VAL A 416 20.62 -5.98 -20.47
CA VAL A 416 19.84 -5.83 -21.69
C VAL A 416 18.49 -5.25 -21.29
N THR A 417 18.35 -3.92 -21.38
CA THR A 417 17.18 -3.23 -20.84
C THR A 417 15.90 -3.63 -21.54
N TRP A 418 15.97 -4.17 -22.76
CA TRP A 418 14.86 -4.80 -23.44
C TRP A 418 15.33 -5.92 -24.37
N LYS A 419 14.55 -6.98 -24.49
CA LYS A 419 14.83 -8.12 -25.37
C LYS A 419 13.54 -8.63 -26.01
N VAL A 420 13.59 -8.89 -27.32
CA VAL A 420 12.52 -9.53 -28.08
C VAL A 420 13.08 -10.71 -28.86
N LEU A 421 12.42 -11.86 -28.80
CA LEU A 421 12.83 -13.07 -29.49
C LEU A 421 12.39 -13.08 -30.97
N PRO A 422 13.26 -13.53 -31.89
CA PRO A 422 12.85 -13.79 -33.26
C PRO A 422 11.89 -14.98 -33.30
N ILE A 423 10.69 -14.77 -33.84
CA ILE A 423 9.63 -15.80 -33.95
C ILE A 423 9.03 -15.83 -35.35
N GLN A 424 8.43 -16.96 -35.72
CA GLN A 424 7.55 -17.08 -36.88
C GLN A 424 6.11 -16.91 -36.43
N TYR A 425 5.61 -15.67 -36.47
CA TYR A 425 4.22 -15.35 -36.14
C TYR A 425 3.22 -16.11 -37.03
N GLN A 426 2.08 -16.50 -36.48
CA GLN A 426 0.93 -16.98 -37.24
C GLN A 426 -0.38 -16.63 -36.51
N VAL A 427 -1.37 -16.15 -37.26
CA VAL A 427 -2.77 -16.01 -36.79
C VAL A 427 -3.36 -17.41 -36.55
N GLN A 428 -4.27 -17.57 -35.59
CA GLN A 428 -5.01 -18.80 -35.38
C GLN A 428 -5.88 -19.18 -36.59
N ASP A 429 -5.83 -20.44 -37.02
CA ASP A 429 -6.55 -20.91 -38.22
C ASP A 429 -8.07 -21.04 -37.96
N THR A 430 -8.51 -21.06 -36.70
CA THR A 430 -9.92 -21.10 -36.27
C THR A 430 -10.16 -20.22 -35.04
N GLY A 431 -11.42 -19.85 -34.76
CA GLY A 431 -11.79 -19.03 -33.59
C GLY A 431 -11.47 -19.63 -32.22
N TYR A 432 -11.15 -20.93 -32.14
CA TYR A 432 -10.85 -21.67 -30.91
C TYR A 432 -9.43 -22.27 -30.90
N TRP A 433 -8.56 -21.88 -31.84
CA TRP A 433 -7.17 -22.39 -31.96
C TRP A 433 -6.10 -21.44 -31.42
N CYS A 434 -6.47 -20.52 -30.52
CA CYS A 434 -5.52 -19.65 -29.82
C CYS A 434 -4.40 -20.43 -29.10
N GLY A 435 -4.73 -21.49 -28.36
CA GLY A 435 -3.75 -22.36 -27.69
C GLY A 435 -2.74 -23.01 -28.67
N PRO A 436 -3.19 -23.74 -29.71
CA PRO A 436 -2.34 -24.27 -30.78
C PRO A 436 -1.47 -23.21 -31.45
N ALA A 437 -2.03 -22.03 -31.76
CA ALA A 437 -1.30 -20.95 -32.40
C ALA A 437 -0.23 -20.32 -31.49
N ALA A 438 -0.55 -20.02 -30.23
CA ALA A 438 0.40 -19.51 -29.24
C ALA A 438 1.52 -20.52 -28.94
N THR A 439 1.20 -21.81 -28.85
CA THR A 439 2.18 -22.90 -28.74
C THR A 439 3.11 -22.92 -29.96
N ARG A 440 2.56 -22.76 -31.17
CA ARG A 440 3.34 -22.72 -32.41
C ARG A 440 4.29 -21.52 -32.46
N ILE A 441 3.81 -20.33 -32.07
CA ILE A 441 4.62 -19.11 -31.99
C ILE A 441 5.78 -19.34 -31.00
N ALA A 442 5.52 -19.92 -29.83
CA ALA A 442 6.57 -20.22 -28.85
C ALA A 442 7.63 -21.20 -29.37
N LEU A 443 7.22 -22.31 -29.98
CA LEU A 443 8.15 -23.29 -30.59
C LEU A 443 9.03 -22.67 -31.68
N SER A 444 8.51 -21.70 -32.42
CA SER A 444 9.21 -21.09 -33.56
C SER A 444 10.47 -20.30 -33.20
N ALA A 445 10.67 -19.96 -31.92
CA ALA A 445 11.90 -19.34 -31.42
C ALA A 445 13.10 -20.31 -31.38
N ARG A 446 12.85 -21.62 -31.42
CA ARG A 446 13.87 -22.66 -31.19
C ARG A 446 13.93 -23.72 -32.28
N ILE A 447 12.79 -24.08 -32.89
CA ILE A 447 12.68 -25.13 -33.91
C ILE A 447 11.81 -24.67 -35.08
N SER A 448 11.88 -25.39 -36.20
CA SER A 448 10.82 -25.30 -37.22
C SER A 448 9.54 -25.92 -36.66
N PRO A 449 8.47 -25.14 -36.39
CA PRO A 449 7.32 -25.64 -35.65
C PRO A 449 6.37 -26.45 -36.55
N PRO A 450 5.62 -27.42 -35.98
CA PRO A 450 4.59 -28.16 -36.70
C PRO A 450 3.36 -27.27 -37.03
N SER A 451 2.41 -27.80 -37.79
CA SER A 451 1.15 -27.11 -38.10
C SER A 451 0.25 -26.92 -36.87
N GLN A 452 -0.62 -25.91 -36.87
CA GLN A 452 -1.62 -25.73 -35.80
C GLN A 452 -2.54 -26.94 -35.68
N ALA A 453 -2.94 -27.59 -36.79
CA ALA A 453 -3.76 -28.81 -36.75
C ALA A 453 -3.06 -29.96 -36.00
N THR A 454 -1.74 -30.11 -36.20
CA THR A 454 -0.94 -31.08 -35.44
C THR A 454 -0.91 -30.73 -33.95
N LEU A 455 -0.70 -29.46 -33.61
CA LEU A 455 -0.66 -28.99 -32.22
C LEU A 455 -2.04 -29.10 -31.55
N ALA A 456 -3.13 -28.77 -32.25
CA ALA A 456 -4.50 -28.94 -31.77
C ALA A 456 -4.79 -30.40 -31.38
N SER A 457 -4.33 -31.36 -32.20
CA SER A 457 -4.45 -32.79 -31.89
C SER A 457 -3.60 -33.22 -30.68
N GLN A 458 -2.43 -32.63 -30.46
CA GLN A 458 -1.56 -32.96 -29.32
C GLN A 458 -2.04 -32.31 -28.02
N LEU A 459 -2.52 -31.07 -28.11
CA LEU A 459 -3.10 -30.32 -27.00
C LEU A 459 -4.49 -30.84 -26.60
N GLY A 460 -5.15 -31.66 -27.42
CA GLY A 460 -6.55 -32.07 -27.20
C GLY A 460 -7.54 -30.91 -27.37
N THR A 461 -7.23 -29.95 -28.24
CA THR A 461 -8.04 -28.73 -28.45
C THR A 461 -9.37 -29.07 -29.11
N THR A 462 -10.47 -28.60 -28.52
CA THR A 462 -11.84 -28.78 -29.02
C THR A 462 -12.43 -27.47 -29.53
N VAL A 463 -13.70 -27.46 -29.94
CA VAL A 463 -14.43 -26.21 -30.26
C VAL A 463 -14.58 -25.26 -29.07
N ASN A 464 -14.36 -25.75 -27.84
CA ASN A 464 -14.32 -24.92 -26.63
C ASN A 464 -12.92 -24.32 -26.36
N GLY A 465 -11.91 -24.66 -27.18
CA GLY A 465 -10.52 -24.23 -27.02
C GLY A 465 -9.60 -25.30 -26.44
N THR A 466 -8.47 -24.84 -25.89
CA THR A 466 -7.56 -25.61 -25.02
C THR A 466 -7.89 -25.28 -23.57
N ASP A 467 -8.18 -26.28 -22.75
CA ASP A 467 -8.80 -26.04 -21.44
C ASP A 467 -7.81 -25.54 -20.37
N TRP A 468 -6.58 -26.06 -20.38
CA TRP A 468 -5.58 -25.89 -19.33
C TRP A 468 -4.19 -25.60 -19.88
N ILE A 469 -3.42 -24.80 -19.14
CA ILE A 469 -2.08 -24.38 -19.55
C ILE A 469 -1.07 -25.55 -19.53
N GLY A 470 -1.24 -26.55 -18.68
CA GLY A 470 -0.35 -27.72 -18.65
C GLY A 470 -0.39 -28.58 -19.92
N GLN A 471 -1.44 -28.51 -20.73
CA GLN A 471 -1.47 -29.11 -22.08
C GLN A 471 -0.41 -28.46 -22.97
N VAL A 472 -0.30 -27.12 -22.91
CA VAL A 472 0.73 -26.35 -23.63
C VAL A 472 2.13 -26.70 -23.11
N THR A 473 2.32 -26.72 -21.79
CA THR A 473 3.59 -27.14 -21.18
C THR A 473 4.06 -28.49 -21.72
N GLY A 474 3.21 -29.52 -21.71
CA GLY A 474 3.58 -30.87 -22.17
C GLY A 474 4.00 -30.90 -23.64
N VAL A 475 3.24 -30.21 -24.52
CA VAL A 475 3.57 -30.15 -25.95
C VAL A 475 4.84 -29.34 -26.23
N LEU A 476 5.13 -28.30 -25.43
CA LEU A 476 6.38 -27.56 -25.52
C LEU A 476 7.58 -28.43 -25.10
N ASP A 477 7.44 -29.19 -24.01
CA ASP A 477 8.49 -30.04 -23.46
C ASP A 477 8.82 -31.22 -24.39
N ASP A 478 7.78 -31.98 -24.82
CA ASP A 478 7.87 -33.10 -25.77
C ASP A 478 8.58 -32.73 -27.09
N ARG A 479 8.44 -31.48 -27.53
CA ARG A 479 8.99 -30.97 -28.80
C ARG A 479 10.41 -30.42 -28.66
N LEU A 480 10.87 -30.10 -27.46
CA LEU A 480 12.16 -29.45 -27.20
C LEU A 480 13.19 -30.36 -26.53
N GLY A 481 12.79 -31.50 -25.95
CA GLY A 481 13.69 -32.63 -25.68
C GLY A 481 14.04 -32.83 -24.21
N ALA A 482 15.27 -32.51 -23.79
CA ALA A 482 15.83 -32.83 -22.45
C ALA A 482 15.27 -31.95 -21.31
N VAL A 483 13.98 -31.63 -21.41
CA VAL A 483 13.15 -30.70 -20.63
C VAL A 483 13.48 -29.22 -20.92
N ARG A 484 12.47 -28.35 -20.82
CA ARG A 484 12.37 -27.27 -19.82
C ARG A 484 11.31 -26.23 -20.20
N TYR A 485 10.04 -26.65 -20.28
CA TYR A 485 8.94 -25.80 -19.78
C TYR A 485 8.40 -26.36 -18.46
N ARG A 486 7.83 -25.48 -17.63
CA ARG A 486 6.96 -25.89 -16.52
C ARG A 486 5.66 -25.11 -16.56
N THR A 487 4.62 -25.70 -15.95
CA THR A 487 3.34 -25.04 -15.71
C THR A 487 3.41 -24.22 -14.42
N ILE A 488 2.97 -22.97 -14.47
CA ILE A 488 2.76 -22.13 -13.28
C ILE A 488 1.28 -21.75 -13.25
N GLU A 489 0.57 -22.20 -12.22
CA GLU A 489 -0.79 -21.73 -11.94
C GLU A 489 -0.77 -20.37 -11.26
N MET A 490 -1.70 -19.49 -11.64
CA MET A 490 -1.96 -18.19 -11.01
C MET A 490 -3.41 -18.14 -10.51
N PRO A 491 -3.79 -18.92 -9.48
CA PRO A 491 -5.19 -19.07 -9.06
C PRO A 491 -5.83 -17.83 -8.41
N SER A 492 -5.02 -16.85 -8.00
CA SER A 492 -5.51 -15.66 -7.29
C SER A 492 -5.80 -14.54 -8.27
N ASP A 493 -7.04 -14.06 -8.29
CA ASP A 493 -7.49 -12.89 -9.04
C ASP A 493 -8.02 -11.83 -8.06
N PRO A 494 -7.39 -10.65 -7.89
CA PRO A 494 -6.13 -10.23 -8.55
C PRO A 494 -4.90 -11.04 -8.08
N PRO A 495 -3.80 -11.04 -8.87
CA PRO A 495 -2.60 -11.81 -8.55
C PRO A 495 -1.87 -11.26 -7.33
N THR A 496 -1.34 -12.16 -6.49
CA THR A 496 -0.46 -11.80 -5.38
C THR A 496 0.90 -11.29 -5.86
N GLN A 497 1.60 -10.54 -5.01
CA GLN A 497 2.97 -10.07 -5.28
C GLN A 497 3.90 -11.24 -5.66
N ALA A 498 3.88 -12.34 -4.90
CA ALA A 498 4.71 -13.51 -5.18
C ALA A 498 4.42 -14.14 -6.56
N GLN A 499 3.18 -14.10 -7.05
CA GLN A 499 2.85 -14.54 -8.41
C GLN A 499 3.32 -13.55 -9.48
N ARG A 500 3.27 -12.24 -9.20
CA ARG A 500 3.84 -11.19 -10.06
C ARG A 500 5.37 -11.30 -10.15
N ASP A 501 6.06 -11.42 -9.03
CA ASP A 501 7.52 -11.56 -9.00
C ASP A 501 7.98 -12.85 -9.70
N ARG A 502 7.28 -13.96 -9.46
CA ARG A 502 7.50 -15.22 -10.17
C ARG A 502 7.30 -15.05 -11.68
N LEU A 503 6.22 -14.42 -12.11
CA LEU A 503 5.92 -14.17 -13.54
C LEU A 503 6.97 -13.28 -14.20
N TRP A 504 7.43 -12.21 -13.53
CA TRP A 504 8.47 -11.34 -14.06
C TRP A 504 9.82 -12.04 -14.15
N ALA A 505 10.24 -12.72 -13.07
CA ALA A 505 11.48 -13.49 -13.06
C ALA A 505 11.46 -14.63 -14.10
N ASP A 506 10.31 -15.28 -14.28
CA ASP A 506 10.11 -16.31 -15.30
C ASP A 506 10.13 -15.72 -16.71
N LEU A 507 9.47 -14.59 -16.94
CA LEU A 507 9.49 -13.91 -18.24
C LEU A 507 10.93 -13.54 -18.63
N VAL A 508 11.65 -12.82 -17.76
CA VAL A 508 13.04 -12.42 -18.00
C VAL A 508 13.91 -13.65 -18.24
N LEU A 509 13.90 -14.64 -17.34
CA LEU A 509 14.70 -15.86 -17.47
C LEU A 509 14.39 -16.67 -18.74
N SER A 510 13.11 -16.76 -19.13
CA SER A 510 12.70 -17.50 -20.33
C SER A 510 13.16 -16.77 -21.59
N ILE A 511 12.89 -15.46 -21.69
CA ILE A 511 13.31 -14.63 -22.83
C ILE A 511 14.84 -14.54 -22.92
N ASP A 512 15.56 -14.51 -21.80
CA ASP A 512 17.02 -14.51 -21.79
C ASP A 512 17.62 -15.81 -22.34
N ASN A 513 16.98 -16.96 -22.06
CA ASN A 513 17.37 -18.26 -22.60
C ASN A 513 16.74 -18.62 -23.96
N GLY A 514 15.89 -17.76 -24.53
CA GLY A 514 15.32 -17.94 -25.87
C GLY A 514 13.99 -18.72 -25.92
N TYR A 515 13.30 -18.83 -24.79
CA TYR A 515 12.04 -19.54 -24.62
C TYR A 515 10.89 -18.53 -24.40
N PRO A 516 9.93 -18.37 -25.34
CA PRO A 516 8.78 -17.50 -25.14
C PRO A 516 7.81 -18.04 -24.08
N VAL A 517 7.24 -17.19 -23.21
CA VAL A 517 6.23 -17.61 -22.23
C VAL A 517 4.86 -17.69 -22.93
N VAL A 518 4.14 -18.81 -22.79
CA VAL A 518 2.74 -18.90 -23.26
C VAL A 518 1.81 -18.68 -22.08
N ALA A 519 0.88 -17.75 -22.21
CA ALA A 519 -0.09 -17.43 -21.16
C ALA A 519 -1.51 -17.82 -21.58
N ASN A 520 -2.25 -18.49 -20.69
CA ASN A 520 -3.71 -18.63 -20.77
C ASN A 520 -4.30 -17.44 -20.00
N ILE A 521 -5.19 -16.67 -20.64
CA ILE A 521 -5.68 -15.40 -20.12
C ILE A 521 -7.21 -15.31 -20.05
N VAL A 522 -7.66 -14.46 -19.12
CA VAL A 522 -9.04 -13.98 -18.98
C VAL A 522 -8.98 -12.44 -18.98
N ALA A 523 -9.42 -11.80 -20.06
CA ALA A 523 -9.45 -10.34 -20.18
C ALA A 523 -10.86 -9.82 -19.86
N PRO A 524 -11.10 -9.18 -18.70
CA PRO A 524 -12.43 -8.68 -18.33
C PRO A 524 -12.78 -7.36 -19.02
N PRO A 525 -14.07 -6.97 -19.07
CA PRO A 525 -14.52 -5.66 -19.56
C PRO A 525 -13.69 -4.48 -19.02
N GLY A 526 -13.14 -3.68 -19.93
CA GLY A 526 -12.29 -2.53 -19.62
C GLY A 526 -10.80 -2.82 -19.41
N ASN A 527 -10.38 -4.10 -19.39
CA ASN A 527 -8.97 -4.49 -19.33
C ASN A 527 -8.65 -5.46 -20.49
N HIS A 528 -8.52 -4.91 -21.68
CA HIS A 528 -8.30 -5.68 -22.91
C HIS A 528 -6.95 -5.39 -23.56
N PRO A 529 -6.36 -6.38 -24.26
CA PRO A 529 -5.36 -6.09 -25.27
C PRO A 529 -5.96 -5.26 -26.44
N PRO A 530 -5.14 -4.59 -27.27
CA PRO A 530 -5.61 -3.77 -28.38
C PRO A 530 -6.53 -4.51 -29.37
N GLY A 531 -7.62 -3.86 -29.77
CA GLY A 531 -8.53 -4.32 -30.84
C GLY A 531 -9.66 -5.26 -30.43
N TYR A 532 -9.68 -5.75 -29.19
CA TYR A 532 -10.74 -6.65 -28.69
C TYR A 532 -12.07 -5.92 -28.41
N PRO A 533 -13.22 -6.62 -28.51
CA PRO A 533 -14.51 -6.10 -28.06
C PRO A 533 -14.58 -6.01 -26.53
N ASN A 534 -15.43 -5.11 -26.01
CA ASN A 534 -15.54 -4.86 -24.57
C ASN A 534 -16.42 -5.90 -23.83
N GLU A 535 -15.99 -7.16 -23.84
CA GLU A 535 -16.63 -8.31 -23.19
C GLU A 535 -15.57 -9.25 -22.57
N THR A 536 -15.95 -10.23 -21.74
CA THR A 536 -14.94 -11.15 -21.16
C THR A 536 -14.35 -12.06 -22.24
N ILE A 537 -13.04 -11.96 -22.46
CA ILE A 537 -12.30 -12.77 -23.44
C ILE A 537 -11.52 -13.88 -22.75
N TYR A 538 -11.66 -15.11 -23.24
CA TYR A 538 -10.82 -16.26 -22.88
C TYR A 538 -9.87 -16.55 -24.03
N HIS A 539 -8.55 -16.51 -23.80
CA HIS A 539 -7.58 -16.55 -24.90
C HIS A 539 -6.21 -17.10 -24.49
N TYR A 540 -5.36 -17.35 -25.47
CA TYR A 540 -3.95 -17.66 -25.29
C TYR A 540 -3.09 -16.74 -26.17
N PHE A 541 -2.07 -16.11 -25.60
CA PHE A 541 -1.04 -15.40 -26.34
C PHE A 541 0.38 -15.80 -25.91
N THR A 542 1.37 -15.36 -26.67
CA THR A 542 2.78 -15.64 -26.38
C THR A 542 3.50 -14.35 -25.99
N LEU A 543 4.08 -14.30 -24.79
CA LEU A 543 5.02 -13.26 -24.39
C LEU A 543 6.36 -13.58 -25.03
N ILE A 544 6.81 -12.72 -25.95
CA ILE A 544 8.01 -12.92 -26.78
C ILE A 544 9.12 -11.91 -26.46
N GLY A 545 8.90 -10.99 -25.52
CA GLY A 545 9.91 -10.05 -25.07
C GLY A 545 9.54 -9.27 -23.82
N TYR A 546 10.52 -8.56 -23.28
CA TYR A 546 10.37 -7.65 -22.14
C TYR A 546 11.16 -6.35 -22.38
N ASP A 547 10.80 -5.31 -21.65
CA ASP A 547 11.58 -4.10 -21.42
C ASP A 547 11.59 -3.86 -19.90
N ALA A 548 12.76 -4.01 -19.29
CA ALA A 548 12.97 -3.85 -17.85
C ALA A 548 12.92 -2.38 -17.41
N ALA A 549 13.30 -1.43 -18.27
CA ALA A 549 13.25 0.00 -17.97
C ALA A 549 11.80 0.53 -17.95
N THR A 550 10.94 0.04 -18.84
CA THR A 550 9.51 0.45 -18.87
C THR A 550 8.57 -0.53 -18.17
N ARG A 551 9.09 -1.66 -17.66
CA ARG A 551 8.30 -2.87 -17.32
C ARG A 551 7.33 -3.26 -18.44
N GLY A 552 7.76 -3.09 -19.69
CA GLY A 552 7.02 -3.50 -20.87
C GLY A 552 7.09 -5.00 -21.08
N VAL A 553 6.03 -5.59 -21.62
CA VAL A 553 5.99 -6.96 -22.10
C VAL A 553 5.55 -6.97 -23.55
N TYR A 554 6.36 -7.56 -24.42
CA TYR A 554 6.06 -7.65 -25.85
C TYR A 554 5.31 -8.95 -26.15
N VAL A 555 4.09 -8.82 -26.63
CA VAL A 555 3.13 -9.89 -26.86
C VAL A 555 3.05 -10.18 -28.35
N ALA A 556 3.02 -11.47 -28.72
CA ALA A 556 2.55 -11.96 -30.01
C ALA A 556 1.19 -12.64 -29.81
N ASP A 557 0.14 -12.01 -30.34
CA ASP A 557 -1.24 -12.44 -30.15
C ASP A 557 -1.76 -13.16 -31.41
N PRO A 558 -2.15 -14.45 -31.33
CA PRO A 558 -2.62 -15.20 -32.48
C PRO A 558 -4.02 -14.79 -32.97
N ALA A 559 -4.80 -13.99 -32.25
CA ALA A 559 -6.16 -13.62 -32.66
C ALA A 559 -6.21 -12.51 -33.72
N ASN A 560 -5.21 -11.61 -33.77
CA ASN A 560 -5.10 -10.53 -34.77
C ASN A 560 -6.35 -9.61 -34.84
N PHE A 561 -7.05 -9.40 -33.70
CA PHE A 561 -8.18 -8.47 -33.65
C PHE A 561 -7.73 -7.04 -34.00
N GLY A 562 -8.51 -6.34 -34.83
CA GLY A 562 -8.16 -5.01 -35.34
C GLY A 562 -6.90 -4.93 -36.20
N GLY A 563 -6.25 -6.07 -36.53
CA GLY A 563 -4.94 -6.09 -37.18
C GLY A 563 -3.75 -6.08 -36.20
N HIS A 564 -4.00 -6.17 -34.89
CA HIS A 564 -2.96 -6.14 -33.86
C HIS A 564 -2.36 -7.54 -33.66
N GLN A 565 -1.22 -7.79 -34.33
CA GLN A 565 -0.51 -9.09 -34.28
C GLN A 565 0.54 -9.16 -33.17
N GLN A 566 1.25 -8.06 -32.95
CA GLN A 566 2.27 -7.91 -31.91
C GLN A 566 2.22 -6.50 -31.34
N TYR A 567 2.43 -6.35 -30.04
CA TYR A 567 2.36 -5.06 -29.34
C TYR A 567 2.97 -5.14 -27.94
N TRP A 568 3.27 -3.98 -27.38
CA TRP A 568 3.66 -3.83 -25.98
C TRP A 568 2.42 -3.67 -25.10
N LEU A 569 2.38 -4.41 -23.98
CA LEU A 569 1.53 -4.14 -22.83
C LEU A 569 2.40 -3.78 -21.62
N THR A 570 1.83 -3.14 -20.59
CA THR A 570 2.55 -3.03 -19.31
C THR A 570 2.55 -4.38 -18.60
N PHE A 571 3.60 -4.66 -17.83
CA PHE A 571 3.68 -5.89 -17.03
C PHE A 571 2.48 -6.04 -16.09
N ASP A 572 2.05 -4.96 -15.43
CA ASP A 572 0.92 -5.03 -14.50
C ASP A 572 -0.38 -5.37 -15.23
N GLN A 573 -0.58 -4.87 -16.46
CA GLN A 573 -1.69 -5.32 -17.28
C GLN A 573 -1.57 -6.83 -17.57
N VAL A 574 -0.45 -7.31 -18.09
CA VAL A 574 -0.25 -8.75 -18.38
C VAL A 574 -0.48 -9.62 -17.15
N ALA A 575 0.03 -9.20 -15.99
CA ALA A 575 -0.14 -9.95 -14.74
C ALA A 575 -1.63 -10.08 -14.34
N THR A 576 -2.44 -9.04 -14.53
CA THR A 576 -3.90 -9.10 -14.27
C THR A 576 -4.68 -9.92 -15.29
N LEU A 577 -4.15 -10.18 -16.47
CA LEU A 577 -4.83 -10.96 -17.51
C LEU A 577 -4.71 -12.48 -17.31
N ILE A 578 -3.74 -12.98 -16.54
CA ILE A 578 -3.49 -14.44 -16.42
C ILE A 578 -4.40 -15.14 -15.39
N PRO A 579 -4.73 -14.56 -14.21
CA PRO A 579 -5.61 -15.23 -13.27
C PRO A 579 -7.04 -15.51 -13.79
N PRO A 580 -7.74 -16.52 -13.23
CA PRO A 580 -7.25 -17.55 -12.32
C PRO A 580 -6.59 -18.74 -13.07
N LYS A 581 -6.02 -18.50 -14.26
CA LYS A 581 -5.41 -19.52 -15.12
C LYS A 581 -3.92 -19.69 -14.78
N GLY A 582 -3.03 -19.57 -15.75
CA GLY A 582 -1.61 -19.82 -15.58
C GLY A 582 -0.83 -19.67 -16.88
N TYR A 583 0.49 -19.85 -16.78
CA TYR A 583 1.43 -19.71 -17.89
C TYR A 583 2.45 -20.86 -17.94
N ALA A 584 2.97 -21.11 -19.13
CA ALA A 584 4.05 -22.04 -19.39
C ALA A 584 5.33 -21.23 -19.62
N ALA A 585 6.32 -21.38 -18.75
CA ALA A 585 7.60 -20.69 -18.81
C ALA A 585 8.79 -21.66 -18.71
N TYR A 586 9.98 -21.18 -19.08
CA TYR A 586 11.21 -21.96 -19.02
C TYR A 586 11.50 -22.44 -17.59
N ALA A 587 11.92 -23.69 -17.48
CA ALA A 587 12.43 -24.25 -16.24
C ALA A 587 13.97 -24.26 -16.26
N CYS A 588 14.64 -23.84 -15.19
CA CYS A 588 16.11 -23.95 -15.14
C CYS A 588 16.54 -25.41 -14.92
N PRO A 589 17.50 -25.99 -15.69
CA PRO A 589 18.16 -27.26 -15.37
C PRO A 589 18.69 -27.37 -13.94
N THR A 590 18.41 -28.51 -13.30
CA THR A 590 18.73 -28.82 -11.90
C THR A 590 19.35 -30.21 -11.79
N GLY A 591 20.35 -30.37 -10.92
CA GLY A 591 21.00 -31.66 -10.63
C GLY A 591 22.01 -32.17 -11.66
N LEU A 592 22.38 -31.34 -12.66
CA LEU A 592 23.35 -31.71 -13.71
C LEU A 592 24.80 -31.27 -13.39
N THR A 593 24.96 -30.19 -12.63
CA THR A 593 26.25 -29.70 -12.14
C THR A 593 26.56 -30.28 -10.76
N THR A 594 27.84 -30.53 -10.46
CA THR A 594 28.30 -30.84 -9.10
C THR A 594 29.65 -30.15 -8.78
N GLY A 595 30.13 -30.30 -7.55
CA GLY A 595 31.46 -29.85 -7.12
C GLY A 595 31.77 -28.38 -7.40
N ALA A 596 33.01 -28.13 -7.86
CA ALA A 596 33.49 -26.78 -8.14
C ALA A 596 32.77 -26.11 -9.33
N ILE A 597 32.35 -26.88 -10.32
CA ILE A 597 31.60 -26.38 -11.48
C ILE A 597 30.21 -25.89 -11.07
N ASP A 598 29.57 -26.57 -10.13
CA ASP A 598 28.26 -26.20 -9.57
C ASP A 598 28.33 -24.95 -8.67
N ALA A 599 29.38 -24.84 -7.86
CA ALA A 599 29.68 -23.61 -7.13
C ALA A 599 29.89 -22.43 -8.10
N LYS A 600 30.66 -22.63 -9.17
CA LYS A 600 30.90 -21.63 -10.22
C LYS A 600 29.62 -21.23 -10.95
N TYR A 601 28.84 -22.21 -11.40
CA TYR A 601 27.59 -22.01 -12.12
C TYR A 601 26.58 -21.21 -11.29
N ARG A 602 26.47 -21.48 -9.98
CA ARG A 602 25.66 -20.69 -9.06
C ARG A 602 26.15 -19.25 -8.92
N ALA A 603 27.47 -19.05 -8.74
CA ALA A 603 28.07 -17.73 -8.63
C ALA A 603 27.81 -16.86 -9.86
N LEU A 604 27.77 -17.46 -11.06
CA LEU A 604 27.44 -16.81 -12.33
C LEU A 604 25.93 -16.49 -12.52
N GLY A 605 25.05 -16.92 -11.61
CA GLY A 605 23.59 -16.74 -11.72
C GLY A 605 22.81 -17.92 -12.30
N GLY A 606 23.41 -19.12 -12.37
CA GLY A 606 22.74 -20.33 -12.87
C GLY A 606 22.24 -20.17 -14.30
N CYS A 607 20.98 -20.51 -14.57
CA CYS A 607 20.42 -20.38 -15.92
C CYS A 607 20.27 -18.92 -16.40
N GLY A 608 20.31 -17.94 -15.50
CA GLY A 608 20.35 -16.52 -15.89
C GLY A 608 21.73 -16.08 -16.39
N SER A 609 22.77 -16.89 -16.19
CA SER A 609 24.15 -16.57 -16.55
C SER A 609 24.40 -16.47 -18.05
N VAL A 610 25.60 -16.02 -18.42
CA VAL A 610 26.13 -16.04 -19.79
C VAL A 610 26.15 -17.44 -20.43
N VAL A 611 26.29 -18.52 -19.62
CA VAL A 611 26.33 -19.90 -20.13
C VAL A 611 24.95 -20.55 -20.31
N GLY A 612 23.89 -20.04 -19.69
CA GLY A 612 22.53 -20.59 -19.78
C GLY A 612 22.36 -21.93 -19.04
N GLY A 613 21.31 -22.69 -19.37
CA GLY A 613 21.00 -23.95 -18.69
C GLY A 613 22.06 -25.04 -18.92
N ALA A 614 22.31 -25.86 -17.90
CA ALA A 614 23.18 -27.04 -18.03
C ALA A 614 22.55 -28.09 -18.98
N VAL A 615 23.34 -28.63 -19.91
CA VAL A 615 22.92 -29.61 -20.93
C VAL A 615 23.44 -31.01 -20.61
N THR A 616 24.66 -31.12 -20.09
CA THR A 616 25.25 -32.41 -19.67
C THR A 616 25.34 -32.51 -18.16
N THR A 617 25.40 -33.74 -17.63
CA THR A 617 26.03 -33.98 -16.33
C THR A 617 27.52 -33.62 -16.37
N GLU A 618 28.18 -33.58 -15.21
CA GLU A 618 29.62 -33.32 -15.14
C GLU A 618 30.44 -34.46 -15.78
N LEU A 619 31.17 -34.14 -16.84
CA LEU A 619 32.01 -35.04 -17.63
C LEU A 619 33.49 -34.91 -17.22
N THR A 620 34.28 -35.96 -17.47
CA THR A 620 35.75 -35.85 -17.43
C THR A 620 36.22 -35.26 -18.75
N THR A 621 37.16 -34.33 -18.71
CA THR A 621 37.79 -33.77 -19.91
C THR A 621 38.52 -34.85 -20.74
N PRO A 622 38.56 -34.74 -22.08
CA PRO A 622 39.28 -35.66 -22.95
C PRO A 622 40.74 -35.98 -22.57
N ASP A 623 41.47 -35.04 -21.96
CA ASP A 623 42.83 -35.24 -21.45
C ASP A 623 42.92 -36.13 -20.19
N GLY A 624 41.79 -36.39 -19.51
CA GLY A 624 41.70 -37.14 -18.26
C GLY A 624 42.10 -36.39 -16.99
N VAL A 625 42.41 -35.09 -17.06
CA VAL A 625 42.95 -34.30 -15.94
C VAL A 625 41.84 -33.58 -15.14
N GLY A 626 40.87 -32.99 -15.85
CA GLY A 626 39.86 -32.11 -15.29
C GLY A 626 38.43 -32.62 -15.45
N ARG A 627 37.49 -31.70 -15.21
CA ARG A 627 36.05 -31.92 -15.29
C ARG A 627 35.41 -30.78 -16.07
N TYR A 628 34.29 -31.02 -16.74
CA TYR A 628 33.53 -29.96 -17.41
C TYR A 628 32.04 -30.27 -17.50
N ASN A 629 31.23 -29.21 -17.60
CA ASN A 629 29.83 -29.29 -18.02
C ASN A 629 29.65 -28.47 -19.30
N VAL A 630 28.80 -28.95 -20.20
CA VAL A 630 28.28 -28.18 -21.34
C VAL A 630 26.96 -27.54 -20.93
N PHE A 631 26.79 -26.27 -21.31
CA PHE A 631 25.59 -25.47 -21.09
C PHE A 631 25.04 -24.97 -22.44
N GLU A 632 23.83 -24.43 -22.46
CA GLU A 632 23.14 -24.00 -23.69
C GLU A 632 23.92 -22.96 -24.51
N ARG A 633 24.71 -22.10 -23.85
CA ARG A 633 25.45 -20.97 -24.45
C ARG A 633 26.95 -20.99 -24.14
N GLY A 634 27.44 -21.97 -23.38
CA GLY A 634 28.85 -22.04 -22.98
C GLY A 634 29.28 -23.40 -22.42
N SER A 635 30.44 -23.41 -21.78
CA SER A 635 30.96 -24.53 -20.98
C SER A 635 31.59 -23.98 -19.70
N ILE A 636 31.59 -24.75 -18.62
CA ILE A 636 32.44 -24.48 -17.44
C ILE A 636 33.40 -25.64 -17.32
N TYR A 637 34.69 -25.32 -17.24
CA TYR A 637 35.80 -26.26 -17.09
C TYR A 637 36.44 -26.08 -15.72
N TRP A 638 36.89 -27.19 -15.14
CA TRP A 638 37.61 -27.21 -13.88
C TRP A 638 38.85 -28.10 -13.96
N SER A 639 39.96 -27.62 -13.40
CA SER A 639 41.11 -28.43 -13.04
C SER A 639 41.55 -28.12 -11.60
N ALA A 640 42.37 -29.01 -11.01
CA ALA A 640 42.95 -28.76 -9.70
C ALA A 640 43.98 -27.61 -9.68
N ALA A 641 44.53 -27.22 -10.84
CA ALA A 641 45.53 -26.15 -10.96
C ALA A 641 44.87 -24.79 -11.21
N THR A 642 43.82 -24.75 -12.03
CA THR A 642 43.20 -23.51 -12.51
C THR A 642 41.95 -23.11 -11.73
N GLY A 643 41.22 -24.07 -11.13
CA GLY A 643 39.89 -23.80 -10.58
C GLY A 643 38.81 -23.89 -11.66
N ALA A 644 37.60 -23.40 -11.35
CA ALA A 644 36.43 -23.53 -12.23
C ALA A 644 36.12 -22.20 -12.94
N HIS A 645 36.19 -22.20 -14.27
CA HIS A 645 36.02 -21.03 -15.13
C HIS A 645 35.07 -21.31 -16.29
N GLU A 646 34.23 -20.33 -16.64
CA GLU A 646 33.36 -20.41 -17.80
C GLU A 646 34.03 -19.87 -19.06
N VAL A 647 33.66 -20.46 -20.19
CA VAL A 647 34.00 -19.99 -21.53
C VAL A 647 32.72 -20.05 -22.35
N HIS A 648 32.40 -19.03 -23.13
CA HIS A 648 31.15 -18.90 -23.88
C HIS A 648 31.35 -18.23 -25.25
N GLY A 649 30.27 -18.20 -26.04
CA GLY A 649 30.22 -17.50 -27.33
C GLY A 649 31.43 -17.70 -28.26
N ARG A 650 31.95 -16.59 -28.78
CA ARG A 650 33.03 -16.56 -29.79
C ARG A 650 34.39 -17.03 -29.26
N ILE A 651 34.70 -16.77 -27.99
CA ILE A 651 35.97 -17.21 -27.38
C ILE A 651 35.97 -18.72 -27.20
N ARG A 652 34.86 -19.30 -26.72
CA ARG A 652 34.66 -20.76 -26.64
C ARG A 652 34.77 -21.43 -28.01
N ASP A 653 34.15 -20.87 -29.04
CA ASP A 653 34.24 -21.40 -30.41
C ASP A 653 35.69 -21.40 -30.91
N ALA A 654 36.43 -20.32 -30.68
CA ALA A 654 37.83 -20.21 -31.10
C ALA A 654 38.80 -21.08 -30.28
N TRP A 655 38.48 -21.37 -29.01
CA TRP A 655 39.22 -22.30 -28.15
C TRP A 655 38.95 -23.77 -28.52
N ARG A 656 37.69 -24.13 -28.85
CA ARG A 656 37.35 -25.41 -29.50
C ARG A 656 38.21 -25.66 -30.72
N ASP A 657 38.27 -24.68 -31.62
CA ASP A 657 38.97 -24.81 -32.89
C ASP A 657 40.51 -24.90 -32.73
N ARG A 658 41.01 -24.69 -31.50
CA ARG A 658 42.40 -24.87 -31.06
C ARG A 658 42.65 -26.15 -30.26
N GLY A 659 41.64 -27.00 -30.09
CA GLY A 659 41.76 -28.29 -29.40
C GLY A 659 41.30 -28.29 -27.93
N TRP A 660 40.57 -27.26 -27.48
CA TRP A 660 40.09 -27.14 -26.10
C TRP A 660 41.23 -27.21 -25.06
N GLU A 661 40.98 -27.82 -23.89
CA GLU A 661 41.93 -27.96 -22.79
C GLU A 661 43.14 -28.84 -23.12
N ALA A 662 43.00 -29.75 -24.10
CA ALA A 662 44.12 -30.53 -24.65
C ALA A 662 44.95 -29.76 -25.70
N GLY A 663 44.54 -28.54 -26.05
CA GLY A 663 45.22 -27.66 -27.00
C GLY A 663 46.37 -26.86 -26.38
N ALA A 664 47.06 -26.07 -27.22
CA ALA A 664 48.23 -25.29 -26.79
C ALA A 664 47.90 -24.19 -25.75
N LEU A 665 46.64 -23.77 -25.66
CA LEU A 665 46.17 -22.80 -24.66
C LEU A 665 45.92 -23.44 -23.28
N GLY A 666 45.70 -24.76 -23.19
CA GLY A 666 45.37 -25.42 -21.92
C GLY A 666 43.99 -25.04 -21.37
N TYR A 667 43.84 -25.19 -20.05
CA TYR A 667 42.61 -24.83 -19.32
C TYR A 667 42.41 -23.32 -19.22
N PRO A 668 41.16 -22.83 -19.11
CA PRO A 668 40.89 -21.46 -18.69
C PRO A 668 41.39 -21.24 -17.24
N ILE A 669 42.05 -20.10 -17.04
CA ILE A 669 42.53 -19.58 -15.74
C ILE A 669 41.79 -18.31 -15.32
N SER A 670 40.92 -17.79 -16.19
CA SER A 670 40.00 -16.72 -15.87
C SER A 670 38.64 -16.97 -16.54
N ASP A 671 37.65 -16.33 -15.94
CA ASP A 671 36.34 -16.05 -16.52
C ASP A 671 36.52 -15.18 -17.77
N GLU A 672 35.55 -15.16 -18.67
CA GLU A 672 35.56 -14.15 -19.72
C GLU A 672 35.19 -12.77 -19.14
N TYR A 673 36.05 -11.76 -19.30
CA TYR A 673 35.82 -10.39 -18.82
C TYR A 673 35.81 -9.37 -19.96
N ALA A 674 35.15 -8.24 -19.72
CA ALA A 674 35.09 -7.13 -20.67
C ALA A 674 36.46 -6.45 -20.85
N VAL A 675 36.78 -6.10 -22.09
CA VAL A 675 37.95 -5.29 -22.47
C VAL A 675 37.54 -4.21 -23.48
N ALA A 676 38.42 -3.23 -23.73
CA ALA A 676 38.14 -2.17 -24.68
C ALA A 676 37.80 -2.73 -26.08
N GLY A 677 36.54 -2.61 -26.50
CA GLY A 677 36.04 -3.09 -27.78
C GLY A 677 35.58 -4.55 -27.83
N GLY A 678 35.51 -5.28 -26.71
CA GLY A 678 34.97 -6.64 -26.68
C GLY A 678 35.22 -7.41 -25.38
N ARG A 679 35.62 -8.69 -25.46
CA ARG A 679 35.84 -9.58 -24.30
C ARG A 679 37.19 -10.31 -24.40
N ARG A 680 37.72 -10.73 -23.25
CA ARG A 680 38.96 -11.52 -23.13
C ARG A 680 38.73 -12.70 -22.18
N GLY A 681 39.29 -13.86 -22.51
CA GLY A 681 39.45 -14.99 -21.61
C GLY A 681 40.92 -15.43 -21.60
N ASP A 682 41.43 -15.78 -20.42
CA ASP A 682 42.82 -16.21 -20.24
C ASP A 682 42.89 -17.71 -19.95
N PHE A 683 43.92 -18.34 -20.50
CA PHE A 683 44.19 -19.77 -20.43
C PHE A 683 45.66 -19.98 -19.99
N GLU A 684 46.01 -21.20 -19.60
CA GLU A 684 47.37 -21.54 -19.13
C GLU A 684 48.50 -21.18 -20.12
N GLY A 685 48.22 -21.26 -21.43
CA GLY A 685 49.16 -21.02 -22.52
C GLY A 685 49.00 -19.69 -23.26
N GLY A 686 48.15 -18.77 -22.79
CA GLY A 686 47.90 -17.46 -23.41
C GLY A 686 46.44 -17.03 -23.32
N SER A 687 46.06 -16.00 -24.07
CA SER A 687 44.71 -15.40 -23.99
C SER A 687 44.02 -15.31 -25.35
N LEU A 688 42.69 -15.38 -25.35
CA LEU A 688 41.86 -15.07 -26.51
C LEU A 688 41.08 -13.79 -26.26
N VAL A 689 41.10 -12.88 -27.24
CA VAL A 689 40.37 -11.61 -27.22
C VAL A 689 39.42 -11.58 -28.39
N TRP A 690 38.13 -11.42 -28.10
CA TRP A 690 37.08 -11.13 -29.09
C TRP A 690 36.88 -9.63 -29.23
N THR A 691 36.81 -9.14 -30.47
CA THR A 691 36.51 -7.74 -30.79
C THR A 691 35.10 -7.63 -31.36
N ALA A 692 34.19 -6.97 -30.65
CA ALA A 692 32.78 -6.86 -31.01
C ALA A 692 32.54 -6.11 -32.33
N ALA A 693 33.38 -5.09 -32.62
CA ALA A 693 33.22 -4.26 -33.82
C ALA A 693 33.56 -4.98 -35.14
N THR A 694 34.39 -6.03 -35.10
CA THR A 694 34.81 -6.81 -36.27
C THR A 694 34.38 -8.27 -36.21
N ASP A 695 33.85 -8.72 -35.07
CA ASP A 695 33.53 -10.10 -34.74
C ASP A 695 34.73 -11.07 -34.92
N GLN A 696 35.94 -10.57 -34.65
CA GLN A 696 37.19 -11.32 -34.81
C GLN A 696 37.77 -11.76 -33.46
N ILE A 697 38.50 -12.87 -33.49
CA ILE A 697 39.28 -13.39 -32.37
C ILE A 697 40.77 -13.19 -32.66
N SER A 698 41.48 -12.57 -31.73
CA SER A 698 42.94 -12.49 -31.69
C SER A 698 43.49 -13.26 -30.49
N GLU A 699 44.62 -13.92 -30.69
CA GLU A 699 45.36 -14.63 -29.64
C GLU A 699 46.51 -13.75 -29.15
N VAL A 700 46.70 -13.71 -27.84
CA VAL A 700 47.72 -12.88 -27.17
C VAL A 700 48.58 -13.80 -26.30
N PRO A 701 49.92 -13.76 -26.42
CA PRO A 701 50.83 -14.53 -25.56
C PRO A 701 50.77 -14.14 -24.08
#